data_AF-A0A1I8GLW4-F1
#
_entry.id   AF-A0A1I8GLW4-F1
#
_cell.length_a   1.000
_cell.length_b   1.000
_cell.length_c   1.000
_cell.angle_alpha   90.00
_cell.angle_beta   90.00
_cell.angle_gamma   90.00
#
_symmetry.space_group_name_H-M   'P 1'
#
loop_
_entity.id
_entity.type
_entity.pdbx_description
1 polymer ?
#
loop_
_entity_poly.entity_id
_entity_poly.type
_entity_poly.pdbx_seq_one_letter_code
_entity_poly.pdbx_strand_id
1 'polypeptide(L)'
;RPGDSSGRHSRRQRAPHLLASRSVWIEANWKGAVTVMDVFMAGELHVKDALGSIGDGFGYSLTTGDINGDGYGDIAVGAPYHSNSSGSRVNSGRVYIYYGSGRPDGGYSVRPEPTVLEAAEWKTGRFGHSLANVGDVDEDGLDDLAIGCPYCGPAGNGEVHVFLGRRGRPISRRPHQVLRAEDHTLDDGTVLKQFGWSVTGGVDIDGNGYPDVVVGSHSSAAITLYRTRPAVRLSVGQGDLRAPDRIDVRRCGDGSDVGDCRIRLSGSFRLACGSQVNLTGRQLDVEMRLDSDSRQAPSRKRLHWATSRNDVIIRRVKLGCNESFEFEELADIVPATARADLVTPIVAQLRLAPAWQSADWGTPQADGANSPMRPALHPASDTAADFPDMEPLRPECGPDNVCRPGLRLRLQRARLGELDDDADIDDASSGVVIYGGERGTRVRLQALVENSGEAAHEPVLRLRLPARVDVQWASESGLMADEVRCGEAAESADVGERVLACSLGRQLPGLAPGQAPVVVVAELSLGAHLESGGGANFTVHAAVSCQEAAASDEGTSSAASFDFAVFSRAELRLTGAAASRDVVIDARTEAVTPQAGRRYRLETLGAHFNHSFEFFNAGPSPLLNVEVNLTVPVETESGDTLVYLLDRIALATADRNWERLTAAPRVLEATSDRQLRGAACNFGQLNGLNLTLWREAETLPVLLNATTKPHPGGRQRRD
;
A
#
# COMPACT_ATOMS: atom_id res chain seq x y z
N ARG A 1 -41.06 -8.56 -54.61
CA ARG A 1 -40.38 -9.88 -54.60
C ARG A 1 -39.03 -9.69 -53.90
N PRO A 2 -38.73 -10.48 -52.88
CA PRO A 2 -37.63 -10.27 -51.93
C PRO A 2 -36.35 -10.99 -52.35
N GLY A 3 -35.24 -10.69 -51.67
CA GLY A 3 -34.10 -11.60 -51.54
C GLY A 3 -32.75 -10.93 -51.73
N ASP A 4 -32.15 -10.41 -50.65
CA ASP A 4 -31.02 -11.15 -50.09
C ASP A 4 -30.81 -10.78 -48.61
N SER A 5 -30.86 -11.81 -47.78
CA SER A 5 -30.76 -11.74 -46.32
C SER A 5 -29.52 -12.52 -45.91
N SER A 6 -28.39 -11.82 -45.75
CA SER A 6 -27.27 -12.30 -44.95
C SER A 6 -27.26 -11.50 -43.64
N GLY A 7 -27.79 -12.14 -42.60
CA GLY A 7 -27.88 -11.56 -41.26
C GLY A 7 -26.51 -11.34 -40.66
N ARG A 8 -26.02 -10.10 -40.69
CA ARG A 8 -25.25 -9.55 -39.57
C ARG A 8 -26.25 -8.83 -38.67
N HIS A 9 -26.58 -9.44 -37.54
CA HIS A 9 -27.19 -8.71 -36.44
C HIS A 9 -26.23 -7.60 -36.02
N SER A 10 -26.40 -6.38 -36.56
CA SER A 10 -25.87 -5.21 -35.89
C SER A 10 -26.59 -5.13 -34.55
N ARG A 11 -25.89 -5.52 -33.47
CA ARG A 11 -26.28 -5.09 -32.14
C ARG A 11 -26.28 -3.57 -32.21
N ARG A 12 -27.46 -2.95 -32.29
CA ARG A 12 -27.61 -1.51 -32.13
C ARG A 12 -26.96 -1.15 -30.80
N GLN A 13 -25.80 -0.48 -30.83
CA GLN A 13 -25.20 0.13 -29.66
C GLN A 13 -26.28 0.98 -28.99
N ARG A 14 -26.55 0.71 -27.71
CA ARG A 14 -27.43 1.56 -26.90
C ARG A 14 -26.59 2.69 -26.34
N ALA A 15 -26.18 3.59 -27.21
CA ALA A 15 -25.45 4.80 -26.83
C ALA A 15 -26.39 5.77 -26.10
N PRO A 16 -25.91 6.53 -25.10
CA PRO A 16 -26.65 7.68 -24.60
C PRO A 16 -26.91 8.67 -25.74
N HIS A 17 -28.17 9.07 -25.94
CA HIS A 17 -28.58 9.81 -27.12
C HIS A 17 -28.21 11.30 -27.10
N LEU A 18 -28.03 11.87 -25.90
CA LEU A 18 -27.53 13.22 -25.71
C LEU A 18 -26.76 13.29 -24.40
N LEU A 19 -25.56 13.83 -24.45
CA LEU A 19 -24.80 14.20 -23.27
C LEU A 19 -24.71 15.73 -23.18
N ALA A 20 -25.04 16.26 -22.01
CA ALA A 20 -24.87 17.66 -21.69
C ALA A 20 -24.08 17.79 -20.39
N SER A 21 -23.00 18.57 -20.42
CA SER A 21 -22.32 19.02 -19.20
C SER A 21 -22.74 20.45 -18.87
N ARG A 22 -22.91 20.72 -17.58
CA ARG A 22 -23.16 22.07 -17.08
C ARG A 22 -22.63 22.16 -15.66
N SER A 23 -22.16 23.34 -15.28
CA SER A 23 -22.01 23.71 -13.87
C SER A 23 -23.41 23.79 -13.24
N VAL A 24 -23.95 22.67 -12.77
CA VAL A 24 -25.28 22.63 -12.14
C VAL A 24 -25.12 22.75 -10.63
N TRP A 25 -25.90 23.64 -10.03
CA TRP A 25 -26.12 23.71 -8.59
C TRP A 25 -26.96 22.51 -8.16
N ILE A 26 -26.32 21.38 -7.87
CA ILE A 26 -26.98 20.20 -7.29
C ILE A 26 -26.44 20.06 -5.85
N GLU A 27 -27.34 20.10 -4.86
CA GLU A 27 -27.01 19.83 -3.45
C GLU A 27 -25.93 20.75 -2.82
N ALA A 28 -25.82 22.00 -3.27
CA ALA A 28 -24.89 23.00 -2.74
C ALA A 28 -23.38 22.68 -2.88
N ASN A 29 -22.98 21.85 -3.87
CA ASN A 29 -21.56 21.61 -4.17
C ASN A 29 -21.15 22.21 -5.54
N TRP A 30 -20.04 22.96 -5.56
CA TRP A 30 -19.51 23.64 -6.76
C TRP A 30 -18.53 22.74 -7.54
N LYS A 31 -18.83 21.43 -7.61
CA LYS A 31 -17.90 20.42 -8.12
C LYS A 31 -18.06 20.12 -9.62
N GLY A 32 -19.22 20.47 -10.21
CA GLY A 32 -19.57 20.16 -11.61
C GLY A 32 -20.40 18.88 -11.74
N ALA A 33 -21.14 18.74 -12.84
CA ALA A 33 -21.99 17.58 -13.11
C ALA A 33 -22.13 17.32 -14.62
N VAL A 34 -22.33 16.04 -14.97
CA VAL A 34 -22.69 15.60 -16.32
C VAL A 34 -24.09 15.00 -16.25
N THR A 35 -24.96 15.36 -17.18
CA THR A 35 -26.32 14.80 -17.26
C THR A 35 -26.46 14.00 -18.54
N VAL A 36 -26.90 12.75 -18.39
CA VAL A 36 -27.30 11.88 -19.49
C VAL A 36 -28.80 12.03 -19.67
N MET A 37 -29.23 12.33 -20.90
CA MET A 37 -30.63 12.54 -21.25
C MET A 37 -31.10 11.47 -22.23
N ASP A 38 -32.30 10.94 -22.00
CA ASP A 38 -32.98 10.09 -22.98
C ASP A 38 -33.69 10.91 -24.06
N VAL A 39 -34.18 10.24 -25.11
CA VAL A 39 -34.83 10.88 -26.28
C VAL A 39 -36.09 11.66 -25.89
N PHE A 40 -36.67 11.39 -24.72
CA PHE A 40 -37.88 12.03 -24.22
C PHE A 40 -37.61 13.12 -23.18
N MET A 41 -36.33 13.40 -22.86
CA MET A 41 -35.92 14.30 -21.77
C MET A 41 -36.58 13.94 -20.43
N ALA A 42 -37.00 12.68 -20.27
CA ALA A 42 -37.82 12.21 -19.14
C ALA A 42 -36.97 11.46 -18.11
N GLY A 43 -35.87 10.85 -18.54
CA GLY A 43 -34.86 10.25 -17.68
C GLY A 43 -33.61 11.12 -17.57
N GLU A 44 -33.49 11.90 -16.49
CA GLU A 44 -32.23 12.55 -16.12
C GLU A 44 -31.39 11.61 -15.26
N LEU A 45 -30.26 11.14 -15.79
CA LEU A 45 -29.22 10.49 -14.99
C LEU A 45 -28.07 11.48 -14.77
N HIS A 46 -27.89 11.93 -13.54
CA HIS A 46 -26.79 12.81 -13.17
C HIS A 46 -25.56 11.99 -12.77
N VAL A 47 -24.48 12.14 -13.51
CA VAL A 47 -23.15 11.67 -13.15
C VAL A 47 -22.46 12.80 -12.39
N LYS A 48 -22.23 12.57 -11.10
CA LYS A 48 -21.63 13.53 -10.16
C LYS A 48 -20.18 13.15 -9.88
N ASP A 49 -19.34 14.16 -9.66
CA ASP A 49 -17.98 13.91 -9.16
C ASP A 49 -18.00 13.63 -7.65
N ALA A 50 -17.89 12.35 -7.29
CA ALA A 50 -17.77 11.92 -5.89
C ALA A 50 -16.35 12.13 -5.32
N LEU A 51 -15.33 12.27 -6.18
CA LEU A 51 -13.91 12.20 -5.82
C LEU A 51 -13.17 13.55 -5.96
N GLY A 52 -13.78 14.53 -6.63
CA GLY A 52 -13.19 15.84 -6.90
C GLY A 52 -13.53 16.92 -5.87
N SER A 53 -12.84 18.04 -6.04
CA SER A 53 -12.95 19.27 -5.26
C SER A 53 -13.66 20.37 -6.05
N ILE A 54 -14.06 21.41 -5.33
CA ILE A 54 -14.63 22.62 -5.95
C ILE A 54 -13.59 23.23 -6.89
N GLY A 55 -13.99 23.56 -8.13
CA GLY A 55 -13.13 24.22 -9.10
C GLY A 55 -12.29 23.30 -9.99
N ASP A 56 -12.40 21.97 -9.85
CA ASP A 56 -11.66 21.01 -10.68
C ASP A 56 -12.06 21.04 -12.16
N GLY A 57 -13.23 21.61 -12.47
CA GLY A 57 -13.78 21.69 -13.81
C GLY A 57 -14.35 20.37 -14.32
N PHE A 58 -14.89 19.53 -13.45
CA PHE A 58 -15.56 18.29 -13.86
C PHE A 58 -16.68 18.57 -14.88
N GLY A 59 -16.59 17.94 -16.04
CA GLY A 59 -17.51 18.17 -17.16
C GLY A 59 -17.01 19.21 -18.17
N TYR A 60 -15.77 19.71 -18.05
CA TYR A 60 -15.17 20.65 -18.99
C TYR A 60 -15.09 20.07 -20.41
N SER A 61 -14.70 18.80 -20.52
CA SER A 61 -14.65 18.03 -21.75
C SER A 61 -15.38 16.70 -21.54
N LEU A 62 -15.91 16.13 -22.62
CA LEU A 62 -16.80 14.97 -22.56
C LEU A 62 -16.73 14.19 -23.87
N THR A 63 -16.70 12.86 -23.78
CA THR A 63 -16.89 11.97 -24.93
C THR A 63 -17.51 10.64 -24.50
N THR A 64 -17.97 9.85 -25.47
CA THR A 64 -18.55 8.51 -25.27
C THR A 64 -17.96 7.50 -26.21
N GLY A 65 -17.90 6.25 -25.78
CA GLY A 65 -17.54 5.09 -26.61
C GLY A 65 -17.81 3.80 -25.86
N ASP A 66 -17.93 2.68 -26.56
CA ASP A 66 -17.98 1.33 -25.94
C ASP A 66 -16.54 0.88 -25.61
N ILE A 67 -15.96 1.46 -24.56
CA ILE A 67 -14.55 1.27 -24.17
C ILE A 67 -14.33 -0.13 -23.61
N ASN A 68 -15.36 -0.72 -22.99
CA ASN A 68 -15.27 -2.05 -22.38
C ASN A 68 -15.90 -3.18 -23.22
N GLY A 69 -16.52 -2.86 -24.37
CA GLY A 69 -17.07 -3.83 -25.32
C GLY A 69 -18.32 -4.56 -24.86
N ASP A 70 -19.09 -3.98 -23.93
CA ASP A 70 -20.31 -4.58 -23.38
C ASP A 70 -21.58 -4.19 -24.16
N GLY A 71 -21.45 -3.32 -25.16
CA GLY A 71 -22.53 -2.85 -26.04
C GLY A 71 -23.29 -1.64 -25.52
N TYR A 72 -22.90 -1.09 -24.36
CA TYR A 72 -23.41 0.17 -23.82
C TYR A 72 -22.32 1.25 -23.94
N GLY A 73 -22.71 2.47 -24.31
CA GLY A 73 -21.74 3.56 -24.37
C GLY A 73 -21.24 3.93 -22.97
N ASP A 74 -19.93 3.96 -22.78
CA ASP A 74 -19.24 4.50 -21.61
C ASP A 74 -19.06 6.02 -21.74
N ILE A 75 -18.84 6.72 -20.62
CA ILE A 75 -18.73 8.18 -20.57
C ILE A 75 -17.37 8.57 -20.00
N ALA A 76 -16.59 9.33 -20.77
CA ALA A 76 -15.33 9.92 -20.33
C ALA A 76 -15.51 11.42 -20.04
N VAL A 77 -15.17 11.85 -18.82
CA VAL A 77 -15.38 13.22 -18.32
C VAL A 77 -14.06 13.84 -17.89
N GLY A 78 -13.72 15.01 -18.44
CA GLY A 78 -12.52 15.74 -18.07
C GLY A 78 -12.74 16.72 -16.92
N ALA A 79 -11.72 16.82 -16.06
CA ALA A 79 -11.57 17.79 -14.98
C ALA A 79 -10.15 18.39 -15.02
N PRO A 80 -9.84 19.24 -16.03
CA PRO A 80 -8.48 19.70 -16.31
C PRO A 80 -7.88 20.61 -15.23
N TYR A 81 -8.69 21.16 -14.33
CA TYR A 81 -8.22 22.03 -13.24
C TYR A 81 -8.06 21.28 -11.92
N HIS A 82 -8.23 19.94 -11.93
CA HIS A 82 -8.01 19.12 -10.75
C HIS A 82 -6.59 19.29 -10.18
N SER A 83 -6.56 19.51 -8.86
CA SER A 83 -5.34 19.65 -8.07
C SER A 83 -5.32 18.61 -6.95
N ASN A 84 -4.14 18.09 -6.63
CA ASN A 84 -4.04 17.08 -5.57
C ASN A 84 -4.17 17.70 -4.17
N SER A 85 -4.54 16.90 -3.18
CA SER A 85 -4.77 17.35 -1.81
C SER A 85 -3.53 17.90 -1.11
N SER A 86 -2.33 17.48 -1.52
CA SER A 86 -1.07 17.99 -0.97
C SER A 86 -0.65 19.33 -1.56
N GLY A 87 -1.33 19.82 -2.61
CA GLY A 87 -0.97 21.05 -3.33
C GLY A 87 0.31 20.95 -4.15
N SER A 88 0.96 19.78 -4.21
CA SER A 88 2.19 19.58 -4.99
C SER A 88 1.96 19.51 -6.51
N ARG A 89 0.70 19.30 -6.92
CA ARG A 89 0.23 19.26 -8.31
C ARG A 89 -0.99 20.16 -8.43
N VAL A 90 -0.82 21.29 -9.11
CA VAL A 90 -1.85 22.35 -9.27
C VAL A 90 -2.32 22.36 -10.71
N ASN A 91 -3.62 22.20 -10.94
CA ASN A 91 -4.18 22.06 -12.29
C ASN A 91 -3.48 20.96 -13.11
N SER A 92 -3.10 19.86 -12.45
CA SER A 92 -2.52 18.71 -13.16
C SER A 92 -3.56 18.02 -14.05
N GLY A 93 -4.84 18.15 -13.69
CA GLY A 93 -5.95 17.59 -14.44
C GLY A 93 -6.18 16.10 -14.17
N ARG A 94 -7.41 15.67 -14.45
CA ARG A 94 -7.91 14.32 -14.21
C ARG A 94 -9.01 13.99 -15.22
N VAL A 95 -9.14 12.72 -15.58
CA VAL A 95 -10.26 12.21 -16.39
C VAL A 95 -10.94 11.06 -15.67
N TYR A 96 -12.27 11.02 -15.73
CA TYR A 96 -13.12 10.00 -15.13
C TYR A 96 -13.81 9.20 -16.22
N ILE A 97 -13.67 7.89 -16.20
CA ILE A 97 -14.35 6.97 -17.11
C ILE A 97 -15.44 6.24 -16.34
N TYR A 98 -16.70 6.53 -16.66
CA TYR A 98 -17.85 5.88 -16.09
C TYR A 98 -18.42 4.86 -17.07
N TYR A 99 -18.56 3.62 -16.63
CA TYR A 99 -19.02 2.55 -17.51
C TYR A 99 -20.54 2.50 -17.61
N GLY A 100 -21.04 2.44 -18.84
CA GLY A 100 -22.44 2.24 -19.16
C GLY A 100 -22.90 0.84 -18.74
N SER A 101 -24.21 0.68 -18.58
CA SER A 101 -24.84 -0.62 -18.34
C SER A 101 -26.33 -0.57 -18.62
N GLY A 102 -26.90 -1.72 -18.96
CA GLY A 102 -28.35 -1.88 -19.07
C GLY A 102 -29.01 -2.03 -17.71
N ARG A 103 -30.17 -1.41 -17.55
CA ARG A 103 -31.08 -1.67 -16.43
C ARG A 103 -32.00 -2.86 -16.76
N PRO A 104 -32.55 -3.56 -15.76
CA PRO A 104 -33.51 -4.65 -15.97
C PRO A 104 -34.78 -4.24 -16.73
N ASP A 105 -35.18 -2.97 -16.63
CA ASP A 105 -36.30 -2.37 -17.38
C ASP A 105 -35.95 -2.01 -18.83
N GLY A 106 -34.71 -2.31 -19.27
CA GLY A 106 -34.20 -1.97 -20.60
C GLY A 106 -33.66 -0.54 -20.72
N GLY A 107 -33.66 0.25 -19.65
CA GLY A 107 -33.07 1.59 -19.61
C GLY A 107 -31.54 1.59 -19.58
N TYR A 108 -30.95 2.77 -19.76
CA TYR A 108 -29.51 3.00 -19.63
C TYR A 108 -29.17 3.43 -18.19
N SER A 109 -28.06 2.92 -17.66
CA SER A 109 -27.49 3.34 -16.37
C SER A 109 -25.98 3.46 -16.48
N VAL A 110 -25.40 4.17 -15.53
CA VAL A 110 -23.96 4.34 -15.40
C VAL A 110 -23.52 3.76 -14.05
N ARG A 111 -22.40 3.05 -14.02
CA ARG A 111 -21.83 2.56 -12.76
C ARG A 111 -21.28 3.75 -11.96
N PRO A 112 -21.55 3.83 -10.65
CA PRO A 112 -21.18 5.01 -9.86
C PRO A 112 -19.67 5.14 -9.62
N GLU A 113 -18.91 4.06 -9.78
CA GLU A 113 -17.46 4.01 -9.56
C GLU A 113 -16.70 4.21 -10.88
N PRO A 114 -16.10 5.40 -11.11
CA PRO A 114 -15.34 5.64 -12.33
C PRO A 114 -13.93 5.05 -12.24
N THR A 115 -13.35 4.73 -13.39
CA THR A 115 -11.89 4.64 -13.51
C THR A 115 -11.31 6.04 -13.62
N VAL A 116 -10.33 6.34 -12.76
CA VAL A 116 -9.65 7.65 -12.76
C VAL A 116 -8.33 7.54 -13.52
N LEU A 117 -8.14 8.45 -14.48
CA LEU A 117 -6.93 8.61 -15.26
C LEU A 117 -6.26 9.95 -14.92
N GLU A 118 -4.94 9.92 -14.75
CA GLU A 118 -4.13 11.10 -14.45
C GLU A 118 -2.78 11.01 -15.17
N ALA A 119 -2.27 12.14 -15.66
CA ALA A 119 -0.87 12.27 -16.07
C ALA A 119 -0.04 12.76 -14.89
N ALA A 120 0.16 11.88 -13.90
CA ALA A 120 0.69 12.25 -12.59
C ALA A 120 2.11 12.85 -12.59
N GLU A 121 2.84 12.64 -13.66
CA GLU A 121 4.19 13.15 -13.90
C GLU A 121 4.21 14.69 -14.02
N TRP A 122 3.11 15.30 -14.48
CA TRP A 122 3.06 16.73 -14.81
C TRP A 122 2.30 17.54 -13.76
N LYS A 123 2.99 18.52 -13.15
CA LYS A 123 2.43 19.31 -12.05
C LYS A 123 1.31 20.26 -12.45
N THR A 124 1.31 20.74 -13.70
CA THR A 124 0.37 21.75 -14.23
C THR A 124 -0.14 21.42 -15.63
N GLY A 125 -0.20 20.13 -15.98
CA GLY A 125 -0.42 19.67 -17.35
C GLY A 125 -1.81 19.98 -17.92
N ARG A 126 -2.83 20.09 -17.05
CA ARG A 126 -4.26 20.13 -17.42
C ARG A 126 -4.71 18.91 -18.23
N PHE A 127 -4.33 17.73 -17.78
CA PHE A 127 -4.78 16.48 -18.36
C PHE A 127 -6.32 16.39 -18.39
N GLY A 128 -6.89 16.00 -19.53
CA GLY A 128 -8.34 16.01 -19.74
C GLY A 128 -8.90 17.34 -20.26
N HIS A 129 -8.04 18.22 -20.78
CA HIS A 129 -8.49 19.48 -21.39
C HIS A 129 -9.35 19.23 -22.64
N SER A 130 -8.94 18.26 -23.46
CA SER A 130 -9.72 17.76 -24.59
C SER A 130 -9.83 16.24 -24.51
N LEU A 131 -10.94 15.71 -25.01
CA LEU A 131 -11.24 14.28 -25.05
C LEU A 131 -11.83 13.94 -26.42
N ALA A 132 -11.40 12.84 -27.00
CA ALA A 132 -11.94 12.34 -28.26
C ALA A 132 -12.06 10.81 -28.20
N ASN A 133 -13.25 10.28 -28.55
CA ASN A 133 -13.35 8.90 -29.01
C ASN A 133 -12.69 8.87 -30.40
N VAL A 134 -11.63 8.10 -30.55
CA VAL A 134 -10.85 8.01 -31.79
C VAL A 134 -11.23 6.79 -32.63
N GLY A 135 -12.30 6.09 -32.25
CA GLY A 135 -12.71 4.81 -32.83
C GLY A 135 -11.80 3.68 -32.39
N ASP A 136 -11.89 2.57 -33.09
CA ASP A 136 -11.07 1.37 -32.89
C ASP A 136 -9.76 1.51 -33.70
N VAL A 137 -8.72 2.09 -33.08
CA VAL A 137 -7.44 2.39 -33.76
C VAL A 137 -6.52 1.17 -33.84
N ASP A 138 -6.78 0.10 -33.11
CA ASP A 138 -6.00 -1.15 -33.15
C ASP A 138 -6.77 -2.36 -33.71
N GLU A 139 -8.02 -2.17 -34.10
CA GLU A 139 -8.93 -3.15 -34.70
C GLU A 139 -9.26 -4.34 -33.77
N ASP A 140 -9.33 -4.08 -32.45
CA ASP A 140 -9.68 -5.08 -31.44
C ASP A 140 -11.20 -5.20 -31.17
N GLY A 141 -11.98 -4.33 -31.81
CA GLY A 141 -13.44 -4.26 -31.74
C GLY A 141 -13.98 -3.39 -30.60
N LEU A 142 -13.15 -2.54 -29.99
CA LEU A 142 -13.49 -1.63 -28.90
C LEU A 142 -13.22 -0.18 -29.30
N ASP A 143 -13.94 0.76 -28.69
CA ASP A 143 -13.65 2.18 -28.92
C ASP A 143 -12.46 2.65 -28.06
N ASP A 144 -11.55 3.40 -28.67
CA ASP A 144 -10.37 3.96 -28.02
C ASP A 144 -10.51 5.46 -27.72
N LEU A 145 -9.68 5.94 -26.79
CA LEU A 145 -9.74 7.29 -26.27
C LEU A 145 -8.42 8.04 -26.45
N ALA A 146 -8.49 9.26 -26.97
CA ALA A 146 -7.38 10.21 -26.93
C ALA A 146 -7.67 11.35 -25.96
N ILE A 147 -6.69 11.67 -25.10
CA ILE A 147 -6.79 12.67 -24.04
C ILE A 147 -5.72 13.73 -24.25
N GLY A 148 -6.14 14.97 -24.46
CA GLY A 148 -5.25 16.10 -24.59
C GLY A 148 -4.73 16.61 -23.23
N CYS A 149 -3.44 16.90 -23.19
CA CYS A 149 -2.76 17.55 -22.08
C CYS A 149 -1.87 18.70 -22.61
N PRO A 150 -2.45 19.90 -22.83
CA PRO A 150 -1.78 20.97 -23.56
C PRO A 150 -0.53 21.55 -22.91
N TYR A 151 -0.30 21.25 -21.63
CA TYR A 151 0.85 21.72 -20.86
C TYR A 151 1.67 20.56 -20.27
N CYS A 152 1.42 19.33 -20.72
CA CYS A 152 2.28 18.17 -20.44
C CYS A 152 3.57 18.23 -21.29
N GLY A 153 4.48 17.29 -21.03
CA GLY A 153 5.74 17.15 -21.74
C GLY A 153 6.91 17.86 -21.05
N PRO A 154 8.16 17.47 -21.33
CA PRO A 154 9.35 17.99 -20.63
C PRO A 154 9.49 19.52 -20.70
N ALA A 155 9.06 20.12 -21.82
CA ALA A 155 9.06 21.57 -22.03
C ALA A 155 7.69 22.22 -21.79
N GLY A 156 6.66 21.45 -21.43
CA GLY A 156 5.29 21.94 -21.26
C GLY A 156 4.62 22.38 -22.56
N ASN A 157 5.06 21.85 -23.70
CA ASN A 157 4.55 22.20 -25.03
C ASN A 157 3.26 21.46 -25.41
N GLY A 158 2.95 20.36 -24.71
CA GLY A 158 1.73 19.59 -24.83
C GLY A 158 1.94 18.16 -25.28
N GLU A 159 1.11 17.27 -24.76
CA GLU A 159 1.05 15.85 -25.13
C GLU A 159 -0.40 15.42 -25.41
N VAL A 160 -0.58 14.38 -26.21
CA VAL A 160 -1.85 13.65 -26.35
C VAL A 160 -1.62 12.20 -25.97
N HIS A 161 -2.42 11.69 -25.04
CA HIS A 161 -2.29 10.34 -24.51
C HIS A 161 -3.39 9.46 -25.10
N VAL A 162 -3.00 8.38 -25.77
CA VAL A 162 -3.92 7.42 -26.41
C VAL A 162 -4.07 6.20 -25.50
N PHE A 163 -5.32 5.84 -25.22
CA PHE A 163 -5.71 4.72 -24.38
C PHE A 163 -6.60 3.78 -25.18
N LEU A 164 -6.14 2.54 -25.34
CA LEU A 164 -6.90 1.49 -25.99
C LEU A 164 -7.99 0.95 -25.05
N GLY A 165 -9.13 0.59 -25.64
CA GLY A 165 -10.25 -0.07 -25.00
C GLY A 165 -9.83 -1.39 -24.35
N ARG A 166 -10.68 -1.92 -23.45
CA ARG A 166 -10.40 -3.20 -22.81
C ARG A 166 -11.63 -4.01 -22.49
N ARG A 167 -11.77 -5.13 -23.20
CA ARG A 167 -12.95 -5.99 -23.10
C ARG A 167 -13.21 -6.49 -21.68
N GLY A 168 -14.40 -6.17 -21.15
CA GLY A 168 -14.91 -6.64 -19.86
C GLY A 168 -14.09 -6.20 -18.63
N ARG A 169 -13.17 -5.24 -18.78
CA ARG A 169 -12.31 -4.76 -17.70
C ARG A 169 -12.19 -3.24 -17.76
N PRO A 170 -11.83 -2.57 -16.65
CA PRO A 170 -11.49 -1.17 -16.69
C PRO A 170 -10.34 -0.88 -17.67
N ILE A 171 -10.41 0.27 -18.33
CA ILE A 171 -9.34 0.81 -19.20
C ILE A 171 -8.02 0.91 -18.42
N SER A 172 -6.90 0.74 -19.11
CA SER A 172 -5.57 0.88 -18.51
C SER A 172 -5.38 2.29 -17.93
N ARG A 173 -4.79 2.39 -16.74
CA ARG A 173 -4.39 3.68 -16.16
C ARG A 173 -3.16 4.29 -16.83
N ARG A 174 -2.43 3.48 -17.61
CA ARG A 174 -1.27 3.93 -18.40
C ARG A 174 -1.67 4.05 -19.87
N PRO A 175 -1.28 5.13 -20.56
CA PRO A 175 -1.52 5.26 -21.99
C PRO A 175 -0.69 4.22 -22.76
N HIS A 176 -1.23 3.79 -23.90
CA HIS A 176 -0.54 2.86 -24.81
C HIS A 176 0.38 3.62 -25.77
N GLN A 177 0.07 4.88 -26.04
CA GLN A 177 0.91 5.77 -26.84
C GLN A 177 0.79 7.21 -26.32
N VAL A 178 1.89 7.95 -26.38
CA VAL A 178 1.91 9.39 -26.10
C VAL A 178 2.46 10.10 -27.33
N LEU A 179 1.68 11.04 -27.85
CA LEU A 179 2.02 11.89 -28.97
C LEU A 179 2.54 13.22 -28.41
N ARG A 180 3.74 13.64 -28.81
CA ARG A 180 4.43 14.78 -28.21
C ARG A 180 4.56 15.93 -29.18
N ALA A 181 4.41 17.16 -28.67
CA ALA A 181 4.69 18.36 -29.43
C ALA A 181 6.14 18.38 -29.96
N GLU A 182 7.09 17.89 -29.15
CA GLU A 182 8.52 17.87 -29.43
C GLU A 182 8.91 17.01 -30.64
N ASP A 183 8.03 16.09 -31.06
CA ASP A 183 8.24 15.27 -32.25
C ASP A 183 7.93 16.05 -33.55
N HIS A 184 7.42 17.29 -33.44
CA HIS A 184 7.01 18.13 -34.56
C HIS A 184 7.63 19.51 -34.50
N THR A 185 8.29 19.88 -35.59
CA THR A 185 8.79 21.24 -35.81
C THR A 185 8.11 21.84 -37.03
N LEU A 186 7.68 23.09 -36.93
CA LEU A 186 7.21 23.88 -38.06
C LEU A 186 8.38 24.20 -39.00
N ASP A 187 8.07 24.71 -40.20
CA ASP A 187 9.07 25.06 -41.23
C ASP A 187 10.09 26.10 -40.76
N ASP A 188 9.72 26.92 -39.77
CA ASP A 188 10.60 27.92 -39.13
C ASP A 188 11.49 27.34 -38.01
N GLY A 189 11.43 26.02 -37.79
CA GLY A 189 12.19 25.30 -36.76
C GLY A 189 11.58 25.38 -35.36
N THR A 190 10.41 25.99 -35.18
CA THR A 190 9.76 26.09 -33.87
C THR A 190 8.96 24.83 -33.53
N VAL A 191 9.01 24.42 -32.27
CA VAL A 191 8.20 23.32 -31.73
C VAL A 191 6.77 23.80 -31.48
N LEU A 192 5.80 22.92 -31.72
CA LEU A 192 4.38 23.20 -31.45
C LEU A 192 4.14 23.56 -29.99
N LYS A 193 3.19 24.47 -29.73
CA LYS A 193 2.78 24.90 -28.39
C LYS A 193 1.29 24.69 -28.16
N GLN A 194 0.94 24.30 -26.94
CA GLN A 194 -0.42 23.89 -26.57
C GLN A 194 -0.93 22.76 -27.48
N PHE A 195 -0.05 21.83 -27.80
CA PHE A 195 -0.38 20.63 -28.55
C PHE A 195 -1.35 19.76 -27.73
N GLY A 196 -2.47 19.33 -28.33
CA GLY A 196 -3.53 18.64 -27.60
C GLY A 196 -4.59 19.57 -27.01
N TRP A 197 -4.60 20.86 -27.38
CA TRP A 197 -5.67 21.80 -27.03
C TRP A 197 -7.03 21.30 -27.51
N SER A 198 -7.07 20.77 -28.73
CA SER A 198 -8.23 20.07 -29.29
C SER A 198 -7.77 18.77 -29.92
N VAL A 199 -8.54 17.70 -29.75
CA VAL A 199 -8.28 16.40 -30.37
C VAL A 199 -9.58 15.90 -30.98
N THR A 200 -9.50 15.26 -32.15
CA THR A 200 -10.62 14.56 -32.79
C THR A 200 -10.09 13.34 -33.54
N GLY A 201 -10.92 12.32 -33.74
CA GLY A 201 -10.57 11.13 -34.51
C GLY A 201 -11.81 10.35 -34.93
N GLY A 202 -11.65 9.03 -35.16
CA GLY A 202 -12.76 8.14 -35.51
C GLY A 202 -13.10 8.11 -37.00
N VAL A 203 -12.26 8.72 -37.85
CA VAL A 203 -12.44 8.76 -39.30
C VAL A 203 -11.13 8.34 -39.96
N ASP A 204 -11.22 7.35 -40.84
CA ASP A 204 -10.13 6.94 -41.73
C ASP A 204 -10.04 7.95 -42.89
N ILE A 205 -8.98 8.75 -42.91
CA ILE A 205 -8.78 9.83 -43.89
C ILE A 205 -8.02 9.37 -45.13
N ASP A 206 -7.23 8.30 -45.03
CA ASP A 206 -6.38 7.81 -46.10
C ASP A 206 -6.88 6.49 -46.73
N GLY A 207 -7.97 5.92 -46.20
CA GLY A 207 -8.62 4.74 -46.74
C GLY A 207 -7.90 3.44 -46.40
N ASN A 208 -7.07 3.42 -45.35
CA ASN A 208 -6.31 2.24 -44.95
C ASN A 208 -7.08 1.25 -44.06
N GLY A 209 -8.32 1.61 -43.67
CA GLY A 209 -9.21 0.82 -42.83
C GLY A 209 -9.12 1.10 -41.33
N TYR A 210 -8.21 1.98 -40.88
CA TYR A 210 -8.01 2.38 -39.50
C TYR A 210 -8.39 3.85 -39.31
N PRO A 211 -9.11 4.22 -38.24
CA PRO A 211 -9.43 5.61 -37.97
C PRO A 211 -8.18 6.41 -37.59
N ASP A 212 -8.11 7.65 -38.04
CA ASP A 212 -6.98 8.56 -37.83
C ASP A 212 -7.26 9.59 -36.73
N VAL A 213 -6.20 10.26 -36.26
CA VAL A 213 -6.26 11.24 -35.17
C VAL A 213 -5.74 12.59 -35.62
N VAL A 214 -6.48 13.66 -35.31
CA VAL A 214 -6.10 15.05 -35.59
C VAL A 214 -5.94 15.81 -34.28
N VAL A 215 -4.83 16.53 -34.16
CA VAL A 215 -4.46 17.30 -32.97
C VAL A 215 -4.28 18.77 -33.30
N GLY A 216 -4.95 19.65 -32.56
CA GLY A 216 -4.80 21.09 -32.67
C GLY A 216 -3.76 21.64 -31.68
N SER A 217 -2.96 22.59 -32.17
CA SER A 217 -1.96 23.34 -31.41
C SER A 217 -2.30 24.83 -31.44
N HIS A 218 -3.15 25.26 -30.51
CA HIS A 218 -3.81 26.56 -30.57
C HIS A 218 -2.81 27.73 -30.62
N SER A 219 -1.81 27.74 -29.74
CA SER A 219 -0.81 28.81 -29.67
C SER A 219 0.14 28.86 -30.88
N SER A 220 0.27 27.75 -31.61
CA SER A 220 1.08 27.68 -32.83
C SER A 220 0.26 27.84 -34.10
N ALA A 221 -1.06 28.06 -34.01
CA ALA A 221 -1.97 28.13 -35.15
C ALA A 221 -1.80 26.94 -36.13
N ALA A 222 -1.57 25.74 -35.58
CA ALA A 222 -1.23 24.55 -36.36
C ALA A 222 -2.12 23.36 -36.02
N ILE A 223 -2.24 22.43 -36.99
CA ILE A 223 -2.97 21.17 -36.86
C ILE A 223 -2.04 20.05 -37.34
N THR A 224 -1.96 18.97 -36.56
CA THR A 224 -1.18 17.77 -36.87
C THR A 224 -2.11 16.61 -37.15
N LEU A 225 -1.95 15.94 -38.29
CA LEU A 225 -2.65 14.70 -38.63
C LEU A 225 -1.75 13.50 -38.37
N TYR A 226 -2.23 12.57 -37.55
CA TYR A 226 -1.62 11.27 -37.31
C TYR A 226 -2.44 10.20 -38.02
N ARG A 227 -1.76 9.48 -38.93
CA ARG A 227 -2.36 8.35 -39.62
C ARG A 227 -2.07 7.05 -38.87
N THR A 228 -3.09 6.23 -38.69
CA THR A 228 -2.99 5.00 -37.92
C THR A 228 -2.34 3.91 -38.76
N ARG A 229 -1.40 3.18 -38.16
CA ARG A 229 -0.63 2.15 -38.85
C ARG A 229 -1.34 0.80 -38.70
N PRO A 230 -1.37 -0.05 -39.75
CA PRO A 230 -1.94 -1.39 -39.65
C PRO A 230 -1.39 -2.19 -38.48
N ALA A 231 -2.27 -2.75 -37.64
CA ALA A 231 -1.88 -3.54 -36.47
C ALA A 231 -1.67 -5.02 -36.82
N VAL A 232 -0.56 -5.59 -36.37
CA VAL A 232 -0.28 -7.03 -36.45
C VAL A 232 -0.01 -7.60 -35.07
N ARG A 233 -0.42 -8.84 -34.83
CA ARG A 233 -0.30 -9.51 -33.55
C ARG A 233 0.54 -10.77 -33.67
N LEU A 234 1.58 -10.86 -32.84
CA LEU A 234 2.32 -12.10 -32.64
C LEU A 234 1.71 -12.86 -31.47
N SER A 235 1.58 -14.18 -31.61
CA SER A 235 1.03 -15.04 -30.56
C SER A 235 1.82 -16.33 -30.45
N VAL A 236 2.04 -16.75 -29.21
CA VAL A 236 2.60 -18.05 -28.83
C VAL A 236 1.53 -18.72 -27.96
N GLY A 237 0.93 -19.82 -28.41
CA GLY A 237 -0.12 -20.50 -27.68
C GLY A 237 0.42 -21.15 -26.40
N GLN A 238 -0.43 -21.21 -25.37
CA GLN A 238 -0.12 -21.94 -24.15
C GLN A 238 -0.02 -23.44 -24.46
N GLY A 239 1.15 -24.05 -24.21
CA GLY A 239 1.43 -25.44 -24.57
C GLY A 239 2.02 -25.62 -25.99
N ASP A 240 2.21 -24.55 -26.74
CA ASP A 240 2.92 -24.60 -28.03
C ASP A 240 4.41 -24.84 -27.82
N LEU A 241 4.99 -24.34 -26.72
CA LEU A 241 6.37 -24.60 -26.35
C LEU A 241 6.48 -25.92 -25.57
N ARG A 242 7.42 -26.78 -25.98
CA ARG A 242 7.65 -28.10 -25.41
C ARG A 242 9.12 -28.26 -25.03
N ALA A 243 9.34 -28.73 -23.82
CA ALA A 243 10.64 -29.11 -23.26
C ALA A 243 10.45 -30.35 -22.35
N PRO A 244 11.52 -31.09 -22.01
CA PRO A 244 11.43 -32.21 -21.07
C PRO A 244 11.19 -31.72 -19.63
N ASP A 245 10.29 -32.36 -18.90
CA ASP A 245 10.00 -31.98 -17.50
C ASP A 245 11.20 -32.17 -16.56
N ARG A 246 12.07 -33.15 -16.85
CA ARG A 246 13.20 -33.53 -15.98
C ARG A 246 14.49 -33.71 -16.77
N ILE A 247 15.61 -33.31 -16.17
CA ILE A 247 16.96 -33.40 -16.73
C ILE A 247 17.88 -34.22 -15.80
N ASP A 248 18.42 -35.33 -16.30
CA ASP A 248 19.40 -36.16 -15.58
C ASP A 248 20.84 -35.75 -15.92
N VAL A 249 21.37 -34.78 -15.18
CA VAL A 249 22.74 -34.25 -15.36
C VAL A 249 23.83 -35.31 -15.08
N ARG A 250 23.50 -36.46 -14.46
CA ARG A 250 24.48 -37.51 -14.16
C ARG A 250 24.81 -38.38 -15.37
N ARG A 251 23.87 -38.52 -16.30
CA ARG A 251 24.10 -39.24 -17.57
C ARG A 251 25.03 -38.46 -18.49
N CYS A 252 25.24 -37.18 -18.18
CA CYS A 252 26.23 -36.38 -18.84
C CYS A 252 27.64 -36.73 -18.37
N GLY A 253 28.34 -37.54 -19.17
CA GLY A 253 29.77 -37.75 -19.02
C GLY A 253 30.57 -36.48 -19.33
N ASP A 254 31.77 -36.37 -18.76
CA ASP A 254 32.71 -35.27 -19.02
C ASP A 254 33.41 -35.40 -20.40
N GLY A 255 33.00 -36.37 -21.22
CA GLY A 255 33.58 -36.75 -22.52
C GLY A 255 32.58 -36.73 -23.70
N SER A 256 33.07 -36.98 -24.91
CA SER A 256 32.41 -36.76 -26.21
C SER A 256 31.27 -37.72 -26.59
N ASP A 257 30.65 -38.44 -25.65
CA ASP A 257 29.41 -39.19 -25.90
C ASP A 257 28.21 -38.24 -25.70
N VAL A 258 28.07 -37.33 -26.66
CA VAL A 258 27.10 -36.20 -26.67
C VAL A 258 25.64 -36.67 -26.82
N GLY A 259 25.40 -37.96 -27.03
CA GLY A 259 24.05 -38.51 -27.25
C GLY A 259 23.10 -38.38 -26.05
N ASP A 260 23.62 -38.53 -24.82
CA ASP A 260 22.81 -38.60 -23.59
C ASP A 260 22.61 -37.23 -22.90
N CYS A 261 23.32 -36.17 -23.33
CA CYS A 261 23.18 -34.80 -22.79
C CYS A 261 22.31 -33.89 -23.65
N ARG A 262 21.72 -34.42 -24.72
CA ARG A 262 21.01 -33.62 -25.69
C ARG A 262 19.51 -33.67 -25.41
N ILE A 263 18.93 -32.51 -25.23
CA ILE A 263 17.49 -32.32 -25.07
C ILE A 263 16.91 -31.64 -26.30
N ARG A 264 15.62 -31.91 -26.55
CA ARG A 264 14.85 -31.33 -27.65
C ARG A 264 13.90 -30.29 -27.10
N LEU A 265 13.94 -29.10 -27.66
CA LEU A 265 12.96 -28.05 -27.45
C LEU A 265 12.25 -27.77 -28.77
N SER A 266 10.94 -27.60 -28.73
CA SER A 266 10.15 -27.32 -29.93
C SER A 266 9.02 -26.37 -29.62
N GLY A 267 8.53 -25.69 -30.65
CA GLY A 267 7.25 -25.00 -30.54
C GLY A 267 6.86 -24.22 -31.77
N SER A 268 5.84 -23.40 -31.60
CA SER A 268 5.27 -22.62 -32.70
C SER A 268 4.85 -21.23 -32.28
N PHE A 269 4.85 -20.31 -33.24
CA PHE A 269 4.24 -18.99 -33.08
C PHE A 269 3.52 -18.58 -34.35
N ARG A 270 2.53 -17.71 -34.24
CA ARG A 270 1.69 -17.24 -35.35
C ARG A 270 1.68 -15.73 -35.45
N LEU A 271 1.66 -15.24 -36.68
CA LEU A 271 1.40 -13.84 -37.01
C LEU A 271 -0.07 -13.70 -37.45
N ALA A 272 -0.87 -12.99 -36.66
CA ALA A 272 -2.23 -12.58 -37.02
C ALA A 272 -2.22 -11.13 -37.49
N CYS A 273 -3.12 -10.80 -38.42
CA CYS A 273 -3.31 -9.45 -38.92
C CYS A 273 -4.75 -9.01 -38.73
N GLY A 274 -4.97 -7.71 -38.57
CA GLY A 274 -6.30 -7.10 -38.63
C GLY A 274 -7.02 -7.41 -39.95
N SER A 275 -8.35 -7.32 -39.95
CA SER A 275 -9.18 -7.69 -41.11
C SER A 275 -9.00 -6.74 -42.29
N GLN A 276 -8.57 -5.50 -42.02
CA GLN A 276 -8.27 -4.49 -43.04
C GLN A 276 -6.83 -4.60 -43.58
N VAL A 277 -5.96 -5.39 -42.93
CA VAL A 277 -4.56 -5.53 -43.35
C VAL A 277 -4.46 -6.42 -44.58
N ASN A 278 -4.24 -5.79 -45.74
CA ASN A 278 -3.85 -6.51 -46.95
C ASN A 278 -2.35 -6.34 -47.20
N LEU A 279 -1.56 -7.35 -46.87
CA LEU A 279 -0.12 -7.32 -47.14
C LEU A 279 0.22 -7.43 -48.64
N THR A 280 -0.73 -7.59 -49.57
CA THR A 280 -0.50 -7.68 -51.03
C THR A 280 0.62 -8.67 -51.41
N GLY A 281 0.65 -9.84 -50.78
CA GLY A 281 1.68 -10.86 -51.02
C GLY A 281 3.05 -10.57 -50.39
N ARG A 282 3.16 -9.55 -49.52
CA ARG A 282 4.36 -9.30 -48.70
C ARG A 282 4.35 -10.19 -47.46
N GLN A 283 5.51 -10.76 -47.14
CA GLN A 283 5.77 -11.40 -45.86
C GLN A 283 6.47 -10.42 -44.93
N LEU A 284 6.21 -10.52 -43.63
CA LEU A 284 6.86 -9.72 -42.59
C LEU A 284 8.01 -10.51 -41.98
N ASP A 285 9.18 -9.87 -41.86
CA ASP A 285 10.34 -10.45 -41.19
C ASP A 285 10.15 -10.37 -39.66
N VAL A 286 10.01 -11.53 -39.01
CA VAL A 286 9.97 -11.69 -37.56
C VAL A 286 11.32 -12.20 -37.09
N GLU A 287 11.96 -11.49 -36.17
CA GLU A 287 13.16 -11.98 -35.49
C GLU A 287 12.75 -12.86 -34.31
N MET A 288 13.13 -14.13 -34.39
CA MET A 288 13.01 -15.12 -33.32
C MET A 288 14.34 -15.21 -32.57
N ARG A 289 14.29 -14.96 -31.27
CA ARG A 289 15.43 -15.10 -30.35
C ARG A 289 15.12 -16.19 -29.31
N LEU A 290 15.98 -17.20 -29.23
CA LEU A 290 15.89 -18.29 -28.25
C LEU A 290 17.07 -18.17 -27.28
N ASP A 291 16.80 -17.94 -26.00
CA ASP A 291 17.77 -18.01 -24.90
C ASP A 291 17.70 -19.41 -24.25
N SER A 292 18.83 -20.08 -24.11
CA SER A 292 18.92 -21.45 -23.60
C SER A 292 18.64 -21.59 -22.10
N ASP A 293 18.86 -20.56 -21.29
CA ASP A 293 18.62 -20.56 -19.84
C ASP A 293 18.45 -19.12 -19.30
N SER A 294 17.27 -18.55 -19.49
CA SER A 294 16.96 -17.12 -19.26
C SER A 294 17.12 -16.69 -17.80
N ARG A 295 17.10 -17.63 -16.85
CA ARG A 295 17.26 -17.35 -15.41
C ARG A 295 18.74 -17.27 -14.99
N GLN A 296 19.68 -17.67 -15.84
CA GLN A 296 21.11 -17.68 -15.53
C GLN A 296 21.90 -16.61 -16.31
N ALA A 297 22.94 -16.08 -15.66
CA ALA A 297 23.92 -15.21 -16.29
C ALA A 297 24.72 -15.96 -17.38
N PRO A 298 25.27 -15.28 -18.40
CA PRO A 298 25.98 -15.93 -19.51
C PRO A 298 27.08 -16.93 -19.09
N SER A 299 27.84 -16.65 -18.03
CA SER A 299 28.91 -17.54 -17.54
C SER A 299 28.40 -18.75 -16.74
N ARG A 300 27.10 -18.79 -16.41
CA ARG A 300 26.46 -19.84 -15.62
C ARG A 300 25.36 -20.58 -16.39
N LYS A 301 25.25 -20.36 -17.69
CA LYS A 301 24.29 -21.06 -18.55
C LYS A 301 24.52 -22.56 -18.43
N ARG A 302 23.43 -23.30 -18.26
CA ARG A 302 23.44 -24.76 -18.07
C ARG A 302 23.09 -25.53 -19.33
N LEU A 303 22.64 -24.82 -20.37
CA LEU A 303 22.33 -25.33 -21.69
C LEU A 303 23.02 -24.47 -22.75
N HIS A 304 23.50 -25.11 -23.82
CA HIS A 304 23.89 -24.44 -25.06
C HIS A 304 23.13 -25.03 -26.24
N TRP A 305 22.84 -24.24 -27.26
CA TRP A 305 22.21 -24.77 -28.47
C TRP A 305 23.20 -25.62 -29.26
N ALA A 306 22.84 -26.87 -29.55
CA ALA A 306 23.74 -27.88 -30.13
C ALA A 306 24.25 -27.49 -31.53
N THR A 307 23.42 -26.78 -32.31
CA THR A 307 23.74 -26.38 -33.70
C THR A 307 24.74 -25.24 -33.76
N SER A 308 24.63 -24.24 -32.88
CA SER A 308 25.47 -23.04 -32.88
C SER A 308 26.59 -23.07 -31.83
N ARG A 309 26.50 -23.96 -30.83
CA ARG A 309 27.29 -23.96 -29.59
C ARG A 309 27.26 -22.63 -28.84
N ASN A 310 26.17 -21.87 -28.99
CA ASN A 310 25.94 -20.59 -28.31
C ASN A 310 24.76 -20.69 -27.34
N ASP A 311 24.66 -19.73 -26.41
CA ASP A 311 23.53 -19.59 -25.48
C ASP A 311 22.27 -19.03 -26.14
N VAL A 312 22.45 -18.29 -27.23
CA VAL A 312 21.37 -17.58 -27.91
C VAL A 312 21.38 -17.91 -29.39
N ILE A 313 20.22 -18.30 -29.91
CA ILE A 313 19.95 -18.35 -31.34
C ILE A 313 19.12 -17.12 -31.71
N ILE A 314 19.49 -16.48 -32.83
CA ILE A 314 18.67 -15.45 -33.49
C ILE A 314 18.41 -15.92 -34.91
N ARG A 315 17.14 -15.95 -35.32
CA ARG A 315 16.70 -16.29 -36.69
C ARG A 315 15.69 -15.28 -37.18
N ARG A 316 15.73 -15.01 -38.48
CA ARG A 316 14.68 -14.22 -39.15
C ARG A 316 13.77 -15.17 -39.91
N VAL A 317 12.48 -15.01 -39.68
CA VAL A 317 11.42 -15.81 -40.27
C VAL A 317 10.49 -14.90 -41.04
N LYS A 318 10.18 -15.23 -42.28
CA LYS A 318 9.20 -14.51 -43.08
C LYS A 318 7.84 -15.13 -42.90
N LEU A 319 6.87 -14.35 -42.43
CA LEU A 319 5.50 -14.80 -42.22
C LEU A 319 4.50 -13.87 -42.92
N GLY A 320 3.55 -14.48 -43.63
CA GLY A 320 2.33 -13.83 -44.09
C GLY A 320 1.28 -13.72 -42.98
N CYS A 321 0.19 -13.04 -43.28
CA CYS A 321 -0.95 -12.95 -42.37
C CYS A 321 -1.57 -14.32 -42.12
N ASN A 322 -1.85 -14.61 -40.85
CA ASN A 322 -2.39 -15.87 -40.34
C ASN A 322 -1.48 -17.10 -40.58
N GLU A 323 -0.20 -16.88 -40.89
CA GLU A 323 0.80 -17.93 -41.03
C GLU A 323 1.42 -18.26 -39.66
N SER A 324 1.68 -19.54 -39.41
CA SER A 324 2.40 -20.04 -38.24
C SER A 324 3.75 -20.61 -38.63
N PHE A 325 4.75 -20.37 -37.79
CA PHE A 325 6.07 -20.98 -37.89
C PHE A 325 6.24 -22.02 -36.79
N GLU A 326 6.65 -23.23 -37.18
CA GLU A 326 7.04 -24.29 -36.26
C GLU A 326 8.57 -24.45 -36.28
N PHE A 327 9.16 -24.72 -35.12
CA PHE A 327 10.60 -24.95 -34.99
C PHE A 327 10.91 -26.06 -33.99
N GLU A 328 12.05 -26.71 -34.21
CA GLU A 328 12.64 -27.70 -33.32
C GLU A 328 14.13 -27.40 -33.20
N GLU A 329 14.63 -27.27 -31.98
CA GLU A 329 16.03 -27.06 -31.66
C GLU A 329 16.54 -28.09 -30.66
N LEU A 330 17.81 -28.45 -30.80
CA LEU A 330 18.50 -29.33 -29.88
C LEU A 330 19.40 -28.49 -28.98
N ALA A 331 19.39 -28.75 -27.68
CA ALA A 331 20.28 -28.14 -26.71
C ALA A 331 21.11 -29.20 -26.00
N ASP A 332 22.38 -28.92 -25.79
CA ASP A 332 23.31 -29.77 -25.05
C ASP A 332 23.45 -29.22 -23.62
N ILE A 333 23.35 -30.10 -22.62
CA ILE A 333 23.56 -29.78 -21.20
C ILE A 333 25.04 -29.54 -20.94
N VAL A 334 25.34 -28.48 -20.19
CA VAL A 334 26.69 -28.10 -19.76
C VAL A 334 26.95 -28.71 -18.38
N PRO A 335 27.70 -29.82 -18.26
CA PRO A 335 27.71 -30.60 -17.02
C PRO A 335 28.31 -29.83 -15.85
N ALA A 336 29.36 -29.03 -16.09
CA ALA A 336 30.05 -28.28 -15.05
C ALA A 336 29.15 -27.24 -14.37
N THR A 337 28.38 -26.48 -15.14
CA THR A 337 27.46 -25.46 -14.61
C THR A 337 26.16 -26.08 -14.12
N ALA A 338 25.65 -27.10 -14.80
CA ALA A 338 24.42 -27.79 -14.40
C ALA A 338 24.57 -28.53 -13.05
N ARG A 339 25.73 -29.17 -12.78
CA ARG A 339 26.00 -29.80 -11.48
C ARG A 339 26.18 -28.81 -10.34
N ALA A 340 26.52 -27.56 -10.64
CA ALA A 340 26.68 -26.52 -9.62
C ALA A 340 25.35 -25.95 -9.12
N ASP A 341 24.25 -26.16 -9.87
CA ASP A 341 22.92 -25.67 -9.53
C ASP A 341 21.84 -26.69 -9.97
N LEU A 342 21.57 -27.64 -9.06
CA LEU A 342 20.53 -28.66 -9.19
C LEU A 342 19.19 -28.23 -8.57
N VAL A 343 19.14 -27.04 -7.97
CA VAL A 343 17.96 -26.56 -7.24
C VAL A 343 17.06 -25.75 -8.16
N THR A 344 17.64 -24.82 -8.92
CA THR A 344 16.84 -23.95 -9.78
C THR A 344 16.42 -24.69 -11.06
N PRO A 345 15.16 -24.57 -11.50
CA PRO A 345 14.76 -25.13 -12.78
C PRO A 345 15.47 -24.38 -13.92
N ILE A 346 15.72 -25.10 -15.03
CA ILE A 346 16.29 -24.54 -16.25
C ILE A 346 15.14 -24.06 -17.12
N VAL A 347 15.20 -22.80 -17.55
CA VAL A 347 14.12 -22.18 -18.34
C VAL A 347 14.69 -21.56 -19.60
N ALA A 348 14.42 -22.18 -20.74
CA ALA A 348 14.65 -21.54 -22.03
C ALA A 348 13.55 -20.49 -22.28
N GLN A 349 13.87 -19.43 -23.02
CA GLN A 349 12.92 -18.37 -23.33
C GLN A 349 12.92 -18.04 -24.82
N LEU A 350 11.72 -18.00 -25.39
CA LEU A 350 11.45 -17.48 -26.73
C LEU A 350 11.14 -15.98 -26.61
N ARG A 351 11.77 -15.17 -27.46
CA ARG A 351 11.40 -13.77 -27.70
C ARG A 351 11.21 -13.52 -29.19
N LEU A 352 10.18 -12.76 -29.52
CA LEU A 352 9.83 -12.38 -30.88
C LEU A 352 9.88 -10.86 -31.01
N ALA A 353 10.45 -10.38 -32.12
CA ALA A 353 10.51 -8.95 -32.40
C ALA A 353 10.22 -8.67 -33.88
N PRO A 354 9.60 -7.52 -34.19
CA PRO A 354 9.40 -7.09 -35.57
C PRO A 354 10.74 -6.68 -36.19
N ALA A 355 11.12 -7.29 -37.31
CA ALA A 355 12.37 -7.01 -38.03
C ALA A 355 12.16 -6.36 -39.41
N TRP A 356 10.92 -6.02 -39.76
CA TRP A 356 10.58 -5.27 -40.98
C TRP A 356 10.99 -3.78 -40.87
N GLN A 357 11.81 -3.32 -41.81
CA GLN A 357 12.42 -1.98 -41.80
C GLN A 357 11.55 -0.96 -42.54
N SER A 358 11.77 0.34 -42.28
CA SER A 358 11.07 1.42 -43.01
C SER A 358 11.39 1.43 -44.51
N ALA A 359 12.60 1.01 -44.89
CA ALA A 359 13.04 0.95 -46.30
C ALA A 359 12.18 0.01 -47.16
N ASP A 360 11.61 -1.04 -46.58
CA ASP A 360 10.79 -2.04 -47.28
C ASP A 360 9.39 -1.51 -47.66
N TRP A 361 8.99 -0.37 -47.08
CA TRP A 361 7.65 0.22 -47.22
C TRP A 361 7.67 1.54 -48.02
N GLY A 362 8.83 1.94 -48.53
CA GLY A 362 9.02 3.18 -49.29
C GLY A 362 9.02 4.43 -48.40
N THR A 363 9.63 5.51 -48.89
CA THR A 363 9.42 6.84 -48.31
C THR A 363 7.99 7.29 -48.62
N PRO A 364 7.25 7.94 -47.70
CA PRO A 364 5.96 8.53 -48.03
C PRO A 364 6.14 9.43 -49.27
N GLN A 365 5.55 9.05 -50.41
CA GLN A 365 5.53 9.92 -51.58
C GLN A 365 4.65 11.13 -51.22
N ALA A 366 5.01 12.30 -51.75
CA ALA A 366 4.27 13.55 -51.55
C ALA A 366 2.77 13.45 -51.94
N ASP A 367 2.39 12.38 -52.64
CA ASP A 367 1.04 12.04 -53.07
C ASP A 367 0.30 11.19 -52.00
N GLY A 368 0.52 11.54 -50.72
CA GLY A 368 -0.40 11.53 -49.58
C GLY A 368 -1.15 10.26 -49.16
N ALA A 369 -1.92 9.62 -50.03
CA ALA A 369 -3.00 8.72 -49.61
C ALA A 369 -2.68 7.21 -49.72
N ASN A 370 -1.84 6.80 -50.70
CA ASN A 370 -1.64 5.37 -51.02
C ASN A 370 -0.21 4.84 -50.74
N SER A 371 0.59 5.55 -49.94
CA SER A 371 1.92 5.04 -49.57
C SER A 371 1.78 3.88 -48.57
N PRO A 372 2.38 2.70 -48.82
CA PRO A 372 2.27 1.56 -47.91
C PRO A 372 2.82 1.91 -46.53
N MET A 373 1.97 1.94 -45.50
CA MET A 373 2.43 2.18 -44.14
C MET A 373 3.01 0.92 -43.52
N ARG A 374 4.16 1.08 -42.86
CA ARG A 374 4.80 0.00 -42.11
C ARG A 374 3.85 -0.51 -41.01
N PRO A 375 3.55 -1.81 -40.91
CA PRO A 375 2.70 -2.33 -39.83
C PRO A 375 3.31 -2.12 -38.44
N ALA A 376 2.46 -1.91 -37.43
CA ALA A 376 2.82 -1.78 -36.03
C ALA A 376 2.48 -3.08 -35.28
N LEU A 377 3.31 -3.43 -34.30
CA LEU A 377 3.03 -4.59 -33.45
C LEU A 377 2.02 -4.17 -32.38
N HIS A 378 0.91 -4.90 -32.30
CA HIS A 378 -0.16 -4.66 -31.36
C HIS A 378 0.31 -4.89 -29.90
N PRO A 379 -0.02 -4.05 -28.92
CA PRO A 379 0.42 -4.20 -27.52
C PRO A 379 0.03 -5.54 -26.86
N ALA A 380 -1.12 -6.10 -27.24
CA ALA A 380 -1.56 -7.44 -26.83
C ALA A 380 -0.82 -8.63 -27.48
N SER A 381 0.31 -8.40 -28.16
CA SER A 381 1.14 -9.48 -28.74
C SER A 381 1.92 -10.23 -27.67
N ASP A 382 1.96 -11.55 -27.78
CA ASP A 382 2.78 -12.42 -26.93
C ASP A 382 4.19 -12.49 -27.51
N THR A 383 5.00 -11.49 -27.19
CA THR A 383 6.37 -11.34 -27.73
C THR A 383 7.43 -12.08 -26.94
N ALA A 384 7.08 -12.65 -25.78
CA ALA A 384 7.96 -13.46 -24.99
C ALA A 384 7.18 -14.60 -24.34
N ALA A 385 7.76 -15.80 -24.36
CA ALA A 385 7.19 -16.97 -23.72
C ALA A 385 8.31 -17.85 -23.17
N ASP A 386 8.12 -18.33 -21.95
CA ASP A 386 9.03 -19.29 -21.32
C ASP A 386 8.62 -20.71 -21.73
N PHE A 387 9.62 -21.55 -22.01
CA PHE A 387 9.40 -22.99 -22.13
C PHE A 387 9.00 -23.56 -20.76
N PRO A 388 8.34 -24.74 -20.72
CA PRO A 388 8.11 -25.44 -19.46
C PRO A 388 9.39 -25.57 -18.63
N ASP A 389 9.27 -25.39 -17.31
CA ASP A 389 10.39 -25.50 -16.38
C ASP A 389 10.98 -26.92 -16.45
N MET A 390 12.29 -27.00 -16.69
CA MET A 390 13.00 -28.28 -16.76
C MET A 390 13.75 -28.51 -15.43
N GLU A 391 13.35 -29.53 -14.66
CA GLU A 391 13.88 -29.77 -13.32
C GLU A 391 15.12 -30.69 -13.33
N PRO A 392 16.28 -30.26 -12.80
CA PRO A 392 17.40 -31.16 -12.58
C PRO A 392 17.08 -32.24 -11.54
N LEU A 393 17.57 -33.47 -11.74
CA LEU A 393 17.46 -34.54 -10.72
C LEU A 393 18.42 -34.29 -9.53
N ARG A 394 17.89 -34.38 -8.31
CA ARG A 394 18.53 -34.18 -6.99
C ARG A 394 18.73 -35.52 -6.25
N PRO A 395 19.97 -35.97 -6.02
CA PRO A 395 20.25 -37.29 -5.44
C PRO A 395 19.88 -37.44 -3.95
N GLU A 396 19.80 -36.35 -3.20
CA GLU A 396 19.43 -36.29 -1.78
C GLU A 396 17.93 -36.46 -1.48
N CYS A 397 17.07 -36.41 -2.50
CA CYS A 397 15.62 -36.51 -2.39
C CYS A 397 15.07 -37.92 -2.75
N GLY A 398 15.89 -38.96 -2.56
CA GLY A 398 15.49 -40.33 -2.88
C GLY A 398 15.22 -40.61 -4.37
N PRO A 399 14.63 -41.76 -4.71
CA PRO A 399 14.40 -42.18 -6.10
C PRO A 399 13.22 -41.48 -6.80
N ASP A 400 12.30 -40.86 -6.04
CA ASP A 400 11.15 -40.12 -6.57
C ASP A 400 11.48 -38.63 -6.85
N ASN A 401 12.66 -38.17 -6.41
CA ASN A 401 13.15 -36.79 -6.54
C ASN A 401 12.30 -35.77 -5.77
N VAL A 402 11.59 -36.23 -4.73
CA VAL A 402 10.70 -35.40 -3.91
C VAL A 402 11.22 -35.41 -2.49
N CYS A 403 11.90 -34.33 -2.08
CA CYS A 403 12.47 -34.22 -0.74
C CYS A 403 11.36 -34.14 0.32
N ARG A 404 11.35 -35.07 1.28
CA ARG A 404 10.40 -35.11 2.42
C ARG A 404 11.10 -34.79 3.75
N PRO A 405 11.24 -33.51 4.12
CA PRO A 405 11.85 -33.12 5.38
C PRO A 405 10.93 -33.38 6.58
N GLY A 406 11.50 -33.46 7.78
CA GLY A 406 10.80 -33.73 9.04
C GLY A 406 11.13 -32.72 10.13
N LEU A 407 10.83 -31.44 9.88
CA LEU A 407 11.15 -30.31 10.74
C LEU A 407 10.36 -30.30 12.05
N ARG A 408 11.03 -29.97 13.16
CA ARG A 408 10.44 -29.80 14.50
C ARG A 408 11.01 -28.57 15.19
N LEU A 409 10.14 -27.78 15.82
CA LEU A 409 10.48 -26.52 16.50
C LEU A 409 10.06 -26.55 17.98
N ARG A 410 10.91 -26.02 18.88
CA ARG A 410 10.61 -25.82 20.30
C ARG A 410 11.12 -24.46 20.80
N LEU A 411 10.38 -23.82 21.72
CA LEU A 411 10.74 -22.54 22.35
C LEU A 411 10.98 -22.70 23.86
N GLN A 412 11.97 -22.00 24.42
CA GLN A 412 12.25 -21.96 25.86
C GLN A 412 12.93 -20.65 26.32
N ARG A 413 12.78 -20.27 27.59
CA ARG A 413 13.44 -19.08 28.19
C ARG A 413 14.89 -19.37 28.58
N ALA A 414 15.81 -18.44 28.32
CA ALA A 414 17.19 -18.51 28.80
C ALA A 414 17.39 -17.71 30.11
N ARG A 415 18.15 -18.24 31.08
CA ARG A 415 18.53 -17.53 32.31
C ARG A 415 19.48 -16.36 31.99
N LEU A 416 19.19 -15.15 32.48
CA LEU A 416 20.16 -14.05 32.58
C LEU A 416 20.93 -14.19 33.90
N GLY A 417 22.22 -13.91 33.92
CA GLY A 417 23.03 -13.96 35.15
C GLY A 417 22.83 -12.78 36.11
N GLU A 418 23.11 -13.01 37.40
CA GLU A 418 23.48 -12.12 38.52
C GLU A 418 22.73 -10.79 38.79
N LEU A 419 21.48 -10.60 38.33
CA LEU A 419 20.66 -9.44 38.72
C LEU A 419 19.31 -9.79 39.38
N ASP A 420 19.09 -11.06 39.74
CA ASP A 420 17.89 -11.53 40.46
C ASP A 420 18.13 -11.61 41.99
N ASP A 421 18.46 -10.49 42.63
CA ASP A 421 18.50 -10.41 44.11
C ASP A 421 17.14 -10.03 44.73
N ASP A 422 16.11 -9.76 43.92
CA ASP A 422 14.71 -9.64 44.38
C ASP A 422 13.93 -10.91 43.99
N ALA A 423 14.32 -12.03 44.59
CA ALA A 423 13.66 -13.32 44.44
C ALA A 423 12.37 -13.37 45.27
N ASP A 424 11.23 -13.37 44.57
CA ASP A 424 9.99 -14.01 45.04
C ASP A 424 9.13 -14.54 43.87
N ILE A 425 9.76 -14.83 42.71
CA ILE A 425 9.09 -15.46 41.55
C ILE A 425 9.98 -16.60 41.03
N ASP A 426 10.01 -17.69 41.78
CA ASP A 426 10.72 -18.95 41.50
C ASP A 426 9.99 -19.80 40.44
N ASP A 427 9.91 -19.33 39.19
CA ASP A 427 9.55 -20.25 38.12
C ASP A 427 10.21 -19.92 36.78
N ALA A 428 11.18 -20.75 36.39
CA ALA A 428 11.83 -20.72 35.07
C ALA A 428 10.85 -20.96 33.91
N SER A 429 9.62 -21.40 34.21
CA SER A 429 8.50 -21.53 33.26
C SER A 429 7.60 -20.28 33.18
N SER A 430 7.73 -19.33 34.10
CA SER A 430 6.91 -18.12 34.11
C SER A 430 7.59 -16.98 33.32
N GLY A 431 6.97 -16.57 32.22
CA GLY A 431 7.44 -15.46 31.36
C GLY A 431 7.19 -14.08 31.96
N VAL A 432 7.46 -13.87 33.25
CA VAL A 432 7.10 -12.63 33.98
C VAL A 432 8.03 -11.47 33.62
N VAL A 433 7.45 -10.31 33.29
CA VAL A 433 8.14 -9.07 32.93
C VAL A 433 7.53 -7.86 33.67
N ILE A 434 8.37 -7.05 34.33
CA ILE A 434 7.94 -5.80 34.99
C ILE A 434 8.10 -4.61 34.02
N TYR A 435 7.06 -3.80 33.87
CA TYR A 435 7.00 -2.66 32.95
C TYR A 435 7.34 -1.31 33.60
N GLY A 436 8.08 -0.44 32.88
CA GLY A 436 8.18 1.00 33.17
C GLY A 436 9.58 1.55 33.54
N GLY A 437 10.66 0.78 33.44
CA GLY A 437 12.00 1.32 33.70
C GLY A 437 12.53 2.17 32.53
N GLU A 438 13.30 3.24 32.81
CA GLU A 438 13.95 4.11 31.81
C GLU A 438 14.86 3.38 30.81
N ARG A 439 15.27 2.14 31.11
CA ARG A 439 16.15 1.31 30.25
C ARG A 439 15.43 0.22 29.45
N GLY A 440 14.10 0.11 29.57
CA GLY A 440 13.34 -1.01 29.01
C GLY A 440 13.64 -2.33 29.72
N THR A 441 12.75 -3.32 29.59
CA THR A 441 12.95 -4.65 30.20
C THR A 441 13.41 -5.65 29.15
N ARG A 442 14.51 -6.37 29.43
CA ARG A 442 15.14 -7.32 28.50
C ARG A 442 14.91 -8.78 28.90
N VAL A 443 14.64 -9.65 27.93
CA VAL A 443 14.40 -11.09 28.11
C VAL A 443 15.04 -11.90 26.97
N ARG A 444 15.55 -13.10 27.25
CA ARG A 444 16.13 -14.00 26.22
C ARG A 444 15.24 -15.22 25.94
N LEU A 445 14.96 -15.44 24.66
CA LEU A 445 14.18 -16.58 24.14
C LEU A 445 15.07 -17.47 23.27
N GLN A 446 14.98 -18.79 23.42
CA GLN A 446 15.70 -19.78 22.62
C GLN A 446 14.74 -20.57 21.75
N ALA A 447 15.08 -20.74 20.47
CA ALA A 447 14.39 -21.58 19.50
C ALA A 447 15.28 -22.75 19.07
N LEU A 448 14.80 -23.97 19.24
CA LEU A 448 15.50 -25.21 18.91
C LEU A 448 14.85 -25.84 17.68
N VAL A 449 15.63 -26.07 16.61
CA VAL A 449 15.18 -26.61 15.33
C VAL A 449 15.86 -27.95 15.04
N GLU A 450 15.07 -28.97 14.71
CA GLU A 450 15.51 -30.32 14.37
C GLU A 450 14.92 -30.76 13.02
N ASN A 451 15.67 -31.50 12.20
CA ASN A 451 15.16 -32.17 11.00
C ASN A 451 15.29 -33.69 11.14
N SER A 452 14.18 -34.43 11.14
CA SER A 452 14.14 -35.88 11.29
C SER A 452 13.89 -36.67 9.98
N GLY A 453 13.78 -35.96 8.84
CA GLY A 453 13.51 -36.54 7.52
C GLY A 453 14.66 -36.37 6.53
N GLU A 454 14.33 -36.27 5.25
CA GLU A 454 15.29 -35.94 4.19
C GLU A 454 15.75 -34.48 4.29
N ALA A 455 16.70 -34.08 3.44
CA ALA A 455 17.26 -32.74 3.49
C ALA A 455 16.19 -31.66 3.23
N ALA A 456 16.13 -30.66 4.10
CA ALA A 456 15.30 -29.48 3.90
C ALA A 456 16.11 -28.39 3.19
N HIS A 457 15.61 -27.86 2.07
CA HIS A 457 16.31 -26.82 1.31
C HIS A 457 15.82 -25.42 1.69
N GLU A 458 16.77 -24.49 1.80
CA GLU A 458 16.53 -23.11 2.26
C GLU A 458 15.61 -23.01 3.50
N PRO A 459 15.91 -23.73 4.61
CA PRO A 459 15.10 -23.67 5.81
C PRO A 459 15.17 -22.28 6.46
N VAL A 460 14.00 -21.72 6.75
CA VAL A 460 13.83 -20.41 7.37
C VAL A 460 13.02 -20.54 8.66
N LEU A 461 13.60 -20.06 9.76
CA LEU A 461 12.91 -19.82 11.03
C LEU A 461 12.36 -18.39 11.04
N ARG A 462 11.07 -18.23 11.32
CA ARG A 462 10.38 -16.94 11.46
C ARG A 462 9.87 -16.77 12.87
N LEU A 463 10.27 -15.70 13.54
CA LEU A 463 9.71 -15.27 14.83
C LEU A 463 8.81 -14.06 14.58
N ARG A 464 7.52 -14.18 14.88
CA ARG A 464 6.55 -13.09 14.86
C ARG A 464 6.46 -12.49 16.27
N LEU A 465 6.76 -11.21 16.34
CA LEU A 465 6.79 -10.41 17.54
C LEU A 465 5.73 -9.32 17.41
N PRO A 466 4.99 -9.00 18.48
CA PRO A 466 4.15 -7.80 18.48
C PRO A 466 5.00 -6.55 18.22
N ALA A 467 4.45 -5.53 17.55
CA ALA A 467 5.16 -4.27 17.25
C ALA A 467 5.76 -3.56 18.48
N ARG A 468 5.32 -3.91 19.69
CA ARG A 468 5.76 -3.34 20.96
C ARG A 468 7.05 -3.96 21.52
N VAL A 469 7.57 -5.02 20.90
CA VAL A 469 8.79 -5.73 21.31
C VAL A 469 9.91 -5.45 20.30
N ASP A 470 11.00 -4.88 20.79
CA ASP A 470 12.26 -4.72 20.06
C ASP A 470 13.13 -5.97 20.20
N VAL A 471 13.98 -6.24 19.20
CA VAL A 471 15.02 -7.28 19.27
C VAL A 471 16.36 -6.59 19.18
N GLN A 472 17.23 -6.77 20.18
CA GLN A 472 18.53 -6.09 20.20
C GLN A 472 19.70 -6.96 19.76
N TRP A 473 19.53 -8.28 19.60
CA TRP A 473 20.52 -9.19 19.00
C TRP A 473 19.99 -10.63 18.91
N ALA A 474 20.46 -11.37 17.91
CA ALA A 474 20.29 -12.82 17.80
C ALA A 474 21.68 -13.47 17.83
N SER A 475 21.98 -14.29 18.83
CA SER A 475 23.23 -15.04 18.91
C SER A 475 22.97 -16.51 18.63
N GLU A 476 23.89 -17.16 17.93
CA GLU A 476 23.74 -18.54 17.46
C GLU A 476 24.60 -19.49 18.29
N SER A 477 24.08 -20.70 18.53
CA SER A 477 24.84 -21.78 19.17
C SER A 477 24.39 -23.14 18.64
N GLY A 478 25.30 -24.05 18.33
CA GLY A 478 24.97 -25.39 17.82
C GLY A 478 25.60 -25.71 16.45
N LEU A 479 25.10 -26.76 15.79
CA LEU A 479 25.52 -27.15 14.43
C LEU A 479 25.21 -26.02 13.44
N MET A 480 26.14 -25.74 12.53
CA MET A 480 26.03 -24.69 11.51
C MET A 480 25.87 -23.26 12.06
N ALA A 481 26.35 -22.97 13.27
CA ALA A 481 26.33 -21.62 13.85
C ALA A 481 27.10 -20.56 13.03
N ASP A 482 27.92 -20.94 12.04
CA ASP A 482 28.55 -20.00 11.10
C ASP A 482 27.70 -19.73 9.84
N GLU A 483 26.65 -20.53 9.59
CA GLU A 483 25.77 -20.43 8.42
C GLU A 483 24.42 -19.78 8.71
N VAL A 484 24.03 -19.67 9.98
CA VAL A 484 22.78 -19.04 10.36
C VAL A 484 22.91 -17.52 10.14
N ARG A 485 21.87 -16.93 9.53
CA ARG A 485 21.82 -15.49 9.26
C ARG A 485 20.43 -14.96 9.55
N CYS A 486 20.32 -14.16 10.60
CA CYS A 486 19.08 -13.50 10.99
C CYS A 486 19.01 -12.06 10.50
N GLY A 487 17.83 -11.65 10.04
CA GLY A 487 17.51 -10.27 9.68
C GLY A 487 16.03 -9.99 9.87
N GLU A 488 15.67 -8.71 9.95
CA GLU A 488 14.26 -8.32 9.91
C GLU A 488 13.71 -8.53 8.50
N ALA A 489 12.57 -9.22 8.40
CA ALA A 489 11.90 -9.41 7.13
C ALA A 489 11.17 -8.11 6.73
N ALA A 490 11.26 -7.72 5.45
CA ALA A 490 10.53 -6.58 4.91
C ALA A 490 9.01 -6.78 5.12
N GLU A 491 8.39 -5.79 5.74
CA GLU A 491 6.96 -5.62 6.06
C GLU A 491 6.03 -6.80 5.75
N SER A 492 5.61 -7.49 6.81
CA SER A 492 4.39 -8.32 6.82
C SER A 492 3.16 -7.44 6.55
N ALA A 493 2.21 -7.95 5.78
CA ALA A 493 0.95 -7.26 5.43
C ALA A 493 -0.01 -7.03 6.62
N ASP A 494 0.30 -7.58 7.79
CA ASP A 494 -0.45 -7.34 9.03
C ASP A 494 0.12 -6.14 9.79
N VAL A 495 -0.67 -5.07 9.83
CA VAL A 495 -0.39 -3.81 10.52
C VAL A 495 -0.19 -4.10 12.02
N GLY A 496 1.06 -4.15 12.48
CA GLY A 496 1.38 -4.23 13.92
C GLY A 496 2.20 -5.45 14.39
N GLU A 497 2.73 -6.28 13.50
CA GLU A 497 3.67 -7.35 13.85
C GLU A 497 5.04 -7.17 13.18
N ARG A 498 6.12 -7.44 13.92
CA ARG A 498 7.50 -7.50 13.41
C ARG A 498 7.89 -8.95 13.22
N VAL A 499 8.55 -9.25 12.11
CA VAL A 499 8.96 -10.62 11.78
C VAL A 499 10.48 -10.68 11.66
N LEU A 500 11.12 -11.44 12.54
CA LEU A 500 12.52 -11.81 12.41
C LEU A 500 12.62 -13.10 11.60
N ALA A 501 13.40 -13.09 10.53
CA ALA A 501 13.66 -14.27 9.71
C ALA A 501 15.13 -14.68 9.83
N CYS A 502 15.37 -15.93 10.23
CA CYS A 502 16.68 -16.55 10.32
C CYS A 502 16.81 -17.65 9.27
N SER A 503 17.72 -17.47 8.32
CA SER A 503 18.14 -18.53 7.40
C SER A 503 19.00 -19.53 8.16
N LEU A 504 18.66 -20.82 8.11
CA LEU A 504 19.36 -21.89 8.83
C LEU A 504 20.40 -22.62 7.95
N GLY A 505 20.91 -21.95 6.91
CA GLY A 505 21.82 -22.51 5.91
C GLY A 505 21.13 -22.81 4.57
N ARG A 506 21.91 -23.26 3.58
CA ARG A 506 21.37 -23.64 2.25
C ARG A 506 20.62 -24.96 2.28
N GLN A 507 21.04 -25.87 3.15
CA GLN A 507 20.45 -27.19 3.32
C GLN A 507 20.60 -27.63 4.77
N LEU A 508 19.50 -28.06 5.39
CA LEU A 508 19.51 -28.68 6.71
C LEU A 508 19.36 -30.20 6.54
N PRO A 509 20.45 -30.97 6.68
CA PRO A 509 20.39 -32.42 6.55
C PRO A 509 19.58 -33.05 7.69
N GLY A 510 19.09 -34.28 7.48
CA GLY A 510 18.45 -35.07 8.54
C GLY A 510 19.42 -35.35 9.69
N LEU A 511 18.95 -35.22 10.93
CA LEU A 511 19.74 -35.35 12.14
C LEU A 511 20.17 -36.81 12.36
N ALA A 512 21.47 -37.07 12.44
CA ALA A 512 21.99 -38.39 12.82
C ALA A 512 21.88 -38.61 14.34
N PRO A 513 21.81 -39.87 14.83
CA PRO A 513 21.73 -40.16 16.26
C PRO A 513 22.91 -39.55 17.04
N GLY A 514 22.62 -38.71 18.04
CA GLY A 514 23.63 -38.08 18.90
C GLY A 514 24.11 -36.69 18.47
N GLN A 515 23.58 -36.13 17.38
CA GLN A 515 23.84 -34.75 16.98
C GLN A 515 22.93 -33.75 17.72
N ALA A 516 23.44 -32.54 17.96
CA ALA A 516 22.70 -31.46 18.63
C ALA A 516 21.79 -30.68 17.65
N PRO A 517 20.64 -30.17 18.09
CA PRO A 517 19.78 -29.31 17.27
C PRO A 517 20.45 -27.97 16.94
N VAL A 518 19.91 -27.26 15.95
CA VAL A 518 20.27 -25.85 15.69
C VAL A 518 19.57 -24.98 16.73
N VAL A 519 20.31 -24.13 17.45
CA VAL A 519 19.75 -23.25 18.50
C VAL A 519 19.95 -21.78 18.14
N VAL A 520 18.83 -21.05 18.05
CA VAL A 520 18.80 -19.61 17.81
C VAL A 520 18.35 -18.91 19.09
N VAL A 521 19.13 -17.95 19.59
CA VAL A 521 18.81 -17.18 20.81
C VAL A 521 18.51 -15.73 20.45
N ALA A 522 17.32 -15.23 20.81
CA ALA A 522 16.90 -13.85 20.59
C ALA A 522 16.80 -13.09 21.93
N GLU A 523 17.43 -11.91 22.01
CA GLU A 523 17.20 -10.96 23.11
C GLU A 523 16.12 -9.94 22.73
N LEU A 524 15.02 -10.00 23.48
CA LEU A 524 13.83 -9.18 23.35
C LEU A 524 13.91 -8.03 24.35
N SER A 525 13.54 -6.82 23.93
CA SER A 525 13.46 -5.62 24.74
C SER A 525 12.08 -4.99 24.61
N LEU A 526 11.41 -4.70 25.72
CA LEU A 526 10.13 -3.99 25.72
C LEU A 526 10.40 -2.49 25.79
N GLY A 527 9.98 -1.75 24.75
CA GLY A 527 10.17 -0.30 24.64
C GLY A 527 9.28 0.49 25.61
N ALA A 528 9.64 1.75 25.88
CA ALA A 528 8.95 2.66 26.82
C ALA A 528 7.59 3.21 26.32
N HIS A 529 7.09 2.73 25.17
CA HIS A 529 5.92 3.28 24.47
C HIS A 529 4.59 2.55 24.76
N LEU A 530 4.36 1.94 25.93
CA LEU A 530 2.97 1.62 26.33
C LEU A 530 2.28 2.88 26.86
N GLU A 531 1.90 3.77 25.94
CA GLU A 531 0.91 4.81 26.20
C GLU A 531 -0.48 4.28 25.85
N SER A 532 -1.40 4.35 26.81
CA SER A 532 -2.85 4.10 26.70
C SER A 532 -3.29 2.67 26.33
N GLY A 533 -3.84 1.95 27.30
CA GLY A 533 -4.61 0.72 27.09
C GLY A 533 -3.81 -0.58 27.19
N GLY A 534 -3.85 -1.19 28.38
CA GLY A 534 -3.57 -2.61 28.63
C GLY A 534 -2.09 -3.03 28.54
N GLY A 535 -1.45 -3.23 29.69
CA GLY A 535 -0.28 -4.11 29.82
C GLY A 535 -0.70 -5.56 29.60
N ALA A 536 -1.05 -5.91 28.36
CA ALA A 536 -1.49 -7.25 28.00
C ALA A 536 -0.29 -8.20 27.91
N ASN A 537 -0.50 -9.43 28.39
CA ASN A 537 0.39 -10.54 28.10
C ASN A 537 0.59 -10.64 26.58
N PHE A 538 1.80 -10.95 26.17
CA PHE A 538 2.11 -11.08 24.75
C PHE A 538 2.67 -12.46 24.43
N THR A 539 2.31 -12.95 23.26
CA THR A 539 2.76 -14.25 22.75
C THR A 539 3.77 -14.02 21.64
N VAL A 540 4.87 -14.76 21.67
CA VAL A 540 5.80 -14.85 20.54
C VAL A 540 5.46 -16.12 19.77
N HIS A 541 5.14 -15.97 18.49
CA HIS A 541 4.88 -17.10 17.60
C HIS A 541 6.12 -17.39 16.76
N ALA A 542 6.55 -18.63 16.73
CA ALA A 542 7.67 -19.07 15.92
C ALA A 542 7.20 -20.14 14.92
N ALA A 543 7.69 -20.08 13.70
CA ALA A 543 7.44 -21.07 12.67
C ALA A 543 8.72 -21.35 11.88
N VAL A 544 9.04 -22.62 11.65
CA VAL A 544 10.09 -23.04 10.72
C VAL A 544 9.46 -23.66 9.49
N SER A 545 9.98 -23.32 8.31
CA SER A 545 9.53 -23.84 7.02
C SER A 545 10.71 -23.93 6.04
N CYS A 546 10.62 -24.79 5.03
CA CYS A 546 11.61 -24.92 3.95
C CYS A 546 10.99 -24.70 2.57
N GLN A 547 11.79 -24.76 1.51
CA GLN A 547 11.35 -24.59 0.13
C GLN A 547 10.30 -25.65 -0.29
N GLU A 548 10.38 -26.85 0.27
CA GLU A 548 9.42 -27.94 0.04
C GLU A 548 8.05 -27.72 0.69
N ALA A 549 7.87 -26.65 1.47
CA ALA A 549 6.60 -26.31 2.12
C ALA A 549 5.58 -25.74 1.11
N ALA A 550 5.13 -26.57 0.17
CA ALA A 550 3.88 -26.36 -0.57
C ALA A 550 2.71 -27.02 0.17
N ALA A 551 1.51 -26.45 0.03
CA ALA A 551 0.36 -26.69 0.89
C ALA A 551 0.07 -28.17 1.23
N SER A 552 0.08 -28.49 2.54
CA SER A 552 -0.48 -29.68 3.22
C SER A 552 0.38 -30.92 3.49
N ASP A 553 1.70 -30.89 3.31
CA ASP A 553 2.55 -32.03 3.71
C ASP A 553 3.03 -31.95 5.18
N GLU A 554 2.75 -33.00 5.95
CA GLU A 554 3.24 -33.18 7.33
C GLU A 554 4.78 -33.25 7.35
N GLY A 555 5.43 -32.40 8.13
CA GLY A 555 6.89 -32.40 8.34
C GLY A 555 7.67 -31.32 7.60
N THR A 556 7.07 -30.61 6.64
CA THR A 556 7.71 -29.48 5.91
C THR A 556 7.68 -28.16 6.69
N SER A 557 6.91 -28.10 7.77
CA SER A 557 6.87 -26.95 8.67
C SER A 557 6.54 -27.37 10.12
N SER A 558 6.96 -26.54 11.07
CA SER A 558 6.64 -26.72 12.49
C SER A 558 6.48 -25.36 13.16
N ALA A 559 5.50 -25.22 14.06
CA ALA A 559 5.21 -23.97 14.75
C ALA A 559 5.15 -24.17 16.26
N ALA A 560 5.55 -23.15 17.01
CA ALA A 560 5.52 -23.11 18.47
C ALA A 560 5.20 -21.68 18.94
N SER A 561 4.65 -21.54 20.14
CA SER A 561 4.38 -20.25 20.76
C SER A 561 4.87 -20.20 22.20
N PHE A 562 5.22 -19.01 22.69
CA PHE A 562 5.65 -18.77 24.06
C PHE A 562 5.01 -17.50 24.62
N ASP A 563 4.38 -17.61 25.79
CA ASP A 563 3.60 -16.53 26.41
C ASP A 563 4.40 -15.78 27.48
N PHE A 564 4.36 -14.45 27.44
CA PHE A 564 4.97 -13.56 28.43
C PHE A 564 3.89 -12.80 29.22
N ALA A 565 4.00 -12.81 30.55
CA ALA A 565 3.12 -12.11 31.46
C ALA A 565 3.69 -10.75 31.89
N VAL A 566 2.93 -9.67 31.74
CA VAL A 566 3.40 -8.29 32.01
C VAL A 566 2.78 -7.73 33.30
N PHE A 567 3.59 -7.14 34.18
CA PHE A 567 3.16 -6.55 35.46
C PHE A 567 3.56 -5.08 35.57
N SER A 568 2.72 -4.27 36.23
CA SER A 568 2.94 -2.83 36.47
C SER A 568 3.19 -2.52 37.96
N ARG A 569 4.11 -1.60 38.26
CA ARG A 569 4.47 -1.15 39.61
C ARG A 569 4.53 0.38 39.69
N ALA A 570 3.73 0.99 40.57
CA ALA A 570 3.71 2.44 40.81
C ALA A 570 3.98 2.78 42.28
N GLU A 571 4.56 3.94 42.56
CA GLU A 571 4.88 4.42 43.92
C GLU A 571 4.46 5.88 44.07
N LEU A 572 3.45 6.20 44.88
CA LEU A 572 2.89 7.56 44.99
C LEU A 572 3.41 8.34 46.21
N ARG A 573 3.68 9.65 46.02
CA ARG A 573 4.13 10.58 47.07
C ARG A 573 3.36 11.91 47.02
N LEU A 574 3.08 12.50 48.20
CA LEU A 574 2.30 13.72 48.40
C LEU A 574 3.02 14.73 49.32
N THR A 575 3.05 16.02 48.93
CA THR A 575 3.61 17.16 49.68
C THR A 575 2.67 18.39 49.67
N GLY A 576 2.75 19.30 50.66
CA GLY A 576 1.87 20.51 50.72
C GLY A 576 2.48 21.73 51.44
N ALA A 577 2.07 22.95 51.05
CA ALA A 577 2.59 24.25 51.52
C ALA A 577 1.52 25.38 51.52
N ALA A 578 1.69 26.42 52.36
CA ALA A 578 0.80 27.59 52.47
C ALA A 578 1.58 28.91 52.31
N ALA A 579 1.03 29.88 51.55
CA ALA A 579 1.75 31.10 51.14
C ALA A 579 1.83 32.20 52.22
N SER A 580 0.82 32.32 53.07
CA SER A 580 0.82 33.21 54.24
C SER A 580 0.49 32.39 55.49
N ARG A 581 1.36 32.43 56.49
CA ARG A 581 1.16 31.64 57.72
C ARG A 581 0.18 32.31 58.70
N ASP A 582 0.12 33.64 58.70
CA ASP A 582 -0.69 34.43 59.64
C ASP A 582 -1.51 35.50 58.90
N VAL A 583 -2.78 35.70 59.30
CA VAL A 583 -3.69 36.72 58.78
C VAL A 583 -4.15 37.61 59.95
N VAL A 584 -3.98 38.93 59.84
CA VAL A 584 -4.36 39.90 60.87
C VAL A 584 -5.70 40.56 60.48
N ILE A 585 -6.70 40.52 61.38
CA ILE A 585 -8.05 41.05 61.15
C ILE A 585 -8.25 42.32 61.99
N ASP A 586 -8.60 43.45 61.36
CA ASP A 586 -8.92 44.73 62.04
C ASP A 586 -10.44 44.84 62.28
N ALA A 587 -10.83 45.11 63.53
CA ALA A 587 -12.23 45.13 63.97
C ALA A 587 -13.02 46.38 63.51
N ARG A 588 -12.37 47.40 62.91
CA ARG A 588 -13.06 48.63 62.45
C ARG A 588 -13.61 48.56 61.03
N THR A 589 -13.16 47.58 60.26
CA THR A 589 -13.74 47.28 58.94
C THR A 589 -14.98 46.42 59.15
N GLU A 590 -16.17 46.99 58.99
CA GLU A 590 -17.42 46.21 58.93
C GLU A 590 -17.33 45.26 57.73
N ALA A 591 -17.03 43.98 58.01
CA ALA A 591 -17.07 42.93 57.01
C ALA A 591 -18.52 42.79 56.55
N VAL A 592 -18.77 43.10 55.27
CA VAL A 592 -20.12 43.13 54.73
C VAL A 592 -20.54 41.72 54.33
N THR A 593 -21.60 41.18 54.92
CA THR A 593 -22.18 39.92 54.47
C THR A 593 -22.83 40.11 53.09
N PRO A 594 -22.36 39.42 52.04
CA PRO A 594 -22.87 39.64 50.69
C PRO A 594 -24.32 39.16 50.53
N GLN A 595 -25.18 40.03 50.00
CA GLN A 595 -26.60 39.76 49.68
C GLN A 595 -26.79 39.51 48.19
N ALA A 596 -27.76 38.66 47.84
CA ALA A 596 -28.02 38.29 46.45
C ALA A 596 -28.43 39.48 45.58
N GLY A 597 -27.89 39.53 44.35
CA GLY A 597 -28.16 40.58 43.37
C GLY A 597 -27.40 41.89 43.58
N ARG A 598 -26.70 42.08 44.70
CA ARG A 598 -25.87 43.26 45.00
C ARG A 598 -24.40 43.07 44.62
N ARG A 599 -23.72 44.19 44.34
CA ARG A 599 -22.31 44.22 43.95
C ARG A 599 -21.40 44.66 45.10
N TYR A 600 -20.31 43.93 45.33
CA TYR A 600 -19.33 44.19 46.41
C TYR A 600 -17.90 44.33 45.87
N ARG A 601 -17.04 45.05 46.59
CA ARG A 601 -15.59 45.13 46.31
C ARG A 601 -14.84 44.07 47.13
N LEU A 602 -13.75 43.51 46.61
CA LEU A 602 -12.98 42.46 47.30
C LEU A 602 -12.44 42.89 48.67
N GLU A 603 -11.98 44.13 48.79
CA GLU A 603 -11.42 44.71 50.01
C GLU A 603 -12.43 44.78 51.17
N THR A 604 -13.73 44.67 50.89
CA THR A 604 -14.79 44.71 51.91
C THR A 604 -15.17 43.33 52.46
N LEU A 605 -14.56 42.24 51.94
CA LEU A 605 -14.86 40.85 52.32
C LEU A 605 -13.85 40.24 53.30
N GLY A 606 -12.62 40.76 53.37
CA GLY A 606 -11.57 40.28 54.27
C GLY A 606 -10.20 40.09 53.61
N ALA A 607 -9.25 39.48 54.33
CA ALA A 607 -7.89 39.22 53.85
C ALA A 607 -7.79 37.96 52.98
N HIS A 608 -6.89 37.98 52.00
CA HIS A 608 -6.71 36.93 50.99
C HIS A 608 -5.52 36.00 51.33
N PHE A 609 -5.67 34.67 51.16
CA PHE A 609 -4.62 33.67 51.41
C PHE A 609 -4.63 32.52 50.37
N ASN A 610 -3.52 31.76 50.24
CA ASN A 610 -3.35 30.71 49.21
C ASN A 610 -2.64 29.44 49.77
N HIS A 611 -3.09 28.24 49.38
CA HIS A 611 -2.55 26.93 49.75
C HIS A 611 -2.26 26.07 48.51
N SER A 612 -1.13 25.35 48.49
CA SER A 612 -0.68 24.51 47.37
C SER A 612 -0.32 23.08 47.80
N PHE A 613 -0.75 22.07 47.04
CA PHE A 613 -0.42 20.65 47.24
C PHE A 613 0.22 20.06 45.97
N GLU A 614 1.21 19.17 46.11
CA GLU A 614 1.94 18.54 45.02
C GLU A 614 1.94 17.01 45.15
N PHE A 615 1.71 16.32 44.03
CA PHE A 615 1.60 14.86 43.94
C PHE A 615 2.56 14.36 42.86
N PHE A 616 3.34 13.31 43.14
CA PHE A 616 4.20 12.69 42.12
C PHE A 616 4.32 11.17 42.27
N ASN A 617 4.52 10.48 41.15
CA ASN A 617 4.77 9.04 41.06
C ASN A 617 6.28 8.78 40.95
N ALA A 618 6.85 8.10 41.93
CA ALA A 618 8.24 7.68 42.01
C ALA A 618 8.48 6.25 41.45
N GLY A 619 7.43 5.52 41.10
CA GLY A 619 7.52 4.17 40.57
C GLY A 619 7.75 4.13 39.05
N PRO A 620 8.17 3.00 38.48
CA PRO A 620 8.47 2.86 37.06
C PRO A 620 7.23 2.97 36.17
N SER A 621 6.07 2.48 36.61
CA SER A 621 4.86 2.49 35.77
C SER A 621 4.09 3.81 35.88
N PRO A 622 3.65 4.42 34.76
CA PRO A 622 2.81 5.61 34.75
C PRO A 622 1.40 5.32 35.31
N LEU A 623 0.72 6.36 35.82
CA LEU A 623 -0.64 6.28 36.34
C LEU A 623 -1.58 7.07 35.45
N LEU A 624 -2.72 6.47 35.11
CA LEU A 624 -3.72 7.07 34.20
C LEU A 624 -4.62 8.07 34.91
N ASN A 625 -5.18 7.68 36.06
CA ASN A 625 -6.08 8.51 36.84
C ASN A 625 -5.69 8.47 38.31
N VAL A 626 -5.67 9.64 38.95
CA VAL A 626 -5.47 9.78 40.39
C VAL A 626 -6.54 10.71 40.92
N GLU A 627 -7.40 10.21 41.80
CA GLU A 627 -8.40 11.04 42.47
C GLU A 627 -7.82 11.63 43.75
N VAL A 628 -7.96 12.94 43.90
CA VAL A 628 -7.46 13.70 45.05
C VAL A 628 -8.61 14.45 45.69
N ASN A 629 -8.94 14.11 46.94
CA ASN A 629 -9.98 14.78 47.70
C ASN A 629 -9.38 15.76 48.72
N LEU A 630 -9.70 17.05 48.57
CA LEU A 630 -9.25 18.15 49.43
C LEU A 630 -10.41 18.66 50.27
N THR A 631 -10.20 18.79 51.58
CA THR A 631 -11.21 19.33 52.51
C THR A 631 -10.85 20.74 52.94
N VAL A 632 -11.76 21.70 52.73
CA VAL A 632 -11.58 23.11 53.11
C VAL A 632 -12.71 23.54 54.05
N PRO A 633 -12.41 24.08 55.24
CA PRO A 633 -13.43 24.58 56.16
C PRO A 633 -13.98 25.94 55.68
N VAL A 634 -15.25 25.98 55.27
CA VAL A 634 -15.88 27.17 54.66
C VAL A 634 -16.77 27.94 55.66
N GLU A 635 -17.39 27.26 56.62
CA GLU A 635 -18.35 27.83 57.58
C GLU A 635 -18.09 27.29 58.99
N THR A 636 -18.47 28.06 60.01
CA THR A 636 -18.52 27.62 61.41
C THR A 636 -19.77 26.80 61.68
N GLU A 637 -19.78 26.05 62.79
CA GLU A 637 -20.98 25.32 63.24
C GLU A 637 -22.18 26.24 63.55
N SER A 638 -21.93 27.52 63.87
CA SER A 638 -22.97 28.54 64.07
C SER A 638 -23.59 29.07 62.77
N GLY A 639 -23.04 28.69 61.61
CA GLY A 639 -23.50 29.13 60.29
C GLY A 639 -22.84 30.42 59.79
N ASP A 640 -21.75 30.86 60.43
CA ASP A 640 -20.99 32.02 59.99
C ASP A 640 -19.96 31.61 58.92
N THR A 641 -19.92 32.33 57.80
CA THR A 641 -18.98 32.03 56.71
C THR A 641 -17.55 32.47 57.09
N LEU A 642 -16.61 31.52 57.09
CA LEU A 642 -15.19 31.69 57.45
C LEU A 642 -14.31 32.03 56.25
N VAL A 643 -14.53 31.34 55.12
CA VAL A 643 -13.70 31.49 53.92
C VAL A 643 -14.59 31.69 52.70
N TYR A 644 -14.40 32.81 52.01
CA TYR A 644 -15.00 33.02 50.69
C TYR A 644 -14.02 32.53 49.62
N LEU A 645 -14.44 31.57 48.82
CA LEU A 645 -13.70 31.13 47.64
C LEU A 645 -13.93 32.14 46.51
N LEU A 646 -12.96 33.04 46.32
CA LEU A 646 -13.05 34.20 45.43
C LEU A 646 -12.86 33.84 43.95
N ASP A 647 -12.11 32.77 43.67
CA ASP A 647 -12.03 32.14 42.35
C ASP A 647 -11.77 30.64 42.51
N ARG A 648 -12.04 29.88 41.45
CA ARG A 648 -12.12 28.41 41.44
C ARG A 648 -10.78 27.74 41.79
N ILE A 649 -10.84 26.56 42.40
CA ILE A 649 -9.68 25.65 42.59
C ILE A 649 -8.99 25.48 41.24
N ALA A 650 -7.70 25.82 41.19
CA ALA A 650 -6.94 25.87 39.96
C ALA A 650 -5.88 24.76 40.00
N LEU A 651 -6.02 23.77 39.11
CA LEU A 651 -5.04 22.69 38.95
C LEU A 651 -3.94 23.19 37.99
N ALA A 652 -2.68 23.18 38.43
CA ALA A 652 -1.55 23.43 37.54
C ALA A 652 -0.93 22.08 37.16
N THR A 653 -1.11 21.66 35.91
CA THR A 653 -0.34 20.54 35.35
C THR A 653 1.05 21.03 34.92
N ALA A 654 2.00 20.11 34.66
CA ALA A 654 3.36 20.44 34.23
C ALA A 654 3.41 21.40 33.01
N ASP A 655 2.34 21.44 32.22
CA ASP A 655 2.19 22.25 31.00
C ASP A 655 1.64 23.67 31.26
N ARG A 656 1.46 24.07 32.53
CA ARG A 656 0.95 25.39 32.97
C ARG A 656 -0.43 25.77 32.41
N ASN A 657 -1.25 24.79 32.03
CA ASN A 657 -2.65 25.03 31.68
C ASN A 657 -3.52 24.91 32.92
N TRP A 658 -4.38 25.92 33.13
CA TRP A 658 -5.28 25.99 34.27
C TRP A 658 -6.65 25.44 33.86
N GLU A 659 -6.99 24.23 34.31
CA GLU A 659 -8.34 23.68 34.09
C GLU A 659 -9.30 24.03 35.23
N ARG A 660 -10.55 24.29 34.83
CA ARG A 660 -11.54 24.98 35.64
C ARG A 660 -12.54 23.97 36.22
N LEU A 661 -12.36 23.54 37.47
CA LEU A 661 -13.31 22.63 38.12
C LEU A 661 -14.56 23.38 38.61
N THR A 662 -15.74 22.88 38.24
CA THR A 662 -17.05 23.38 38.70
C THR A 662 -17.48 22.61 39.94
N ALA A 663 -16.98 23.01 41.11
CA ALA A 663 -17.58 22.59 42.36
C ALA A 663 -18.68 23.60 42.76
N ALA A 664 -19.70 23.11 43.45
CA ALA A 664 -20.83 23.90 43.93
C ALA A 664 -20.72 24.35 45.42
N PRO A 665 -19.67 25.05 45.88
CA PRO A 665 -19.79 25.97 47.00
C PRO A 665 -20.26 27.37 46.53
N ARG A 666 -20.64 28.24 47.47
CA ARG A 666 -20.96 29.65 47.20
C ARG A 666 -19.73 30.38 46.64
N VAL A 667 -19.62 30.44 45.31
CA VAL A 667 -18.59 31.23 44.60
C VAL A 667 -19.16 32.63 44.33
N LEU A 668 -18.38 33.67 44.64
CA LEU A 668 -18.67 35.04 44.21
C LEU A 668 -18.06 35.26 42.82
N GLU A 669 -18.87 35.52 41.79
CA GLU A 669 -18.36 35.72 40.42
C GLU A 669 -17.91 37.17 40.18
N ALA A 670 -16.69 37.34 39.66
CA ALA A 670 -16.11 38.63 39.28
C ALA A 670 -16.58 39.08 37.90
N THR A 671 -17.08 40.31 37.81
CA THR A 671 -17.32 40.99 36.52
C THR A 671 -16.07 41.73 36.06
N SER A 672 -16.01 42.07 34.77
CA SER A 672 -14.83 42.66 34.09
C SER A 672 -14.26 43.94 34.74
N ASP A 673 -15.01 44.58 35.65
CA ASP A 673 -14.63 45.82 36.35
C ASP A 673 -14.37 45.63 37.87
N ARG A 674 -13.86 44.45 38.30
CA ARG A 674 -13.51 44.13 39.71
C ARG A 674 -14.67 44.26 40.73
N GLN A 675 -15.92 44.09 40.27
CA GLN A 675 -17.10 44.02 41.16
C GLN A 675 -17.66 42.59 41.17
N LEU A 676 -17.94 42.05 42.36
CA LEU A 676 -18.51 40.70 42.57
C LEU A 676 -20.03 40.75 42.70
N ARG A 677 -20.77 39.80 42.11
CA ARG A 677 -22.25 39.68 42.25
C ARG A 677 -22.63 38.51 43.17
N GLY A 678 -23.50 38.73 44.15
CA GLY A 678 -24.02 37.65 45.01
C GLY A 678 -25.14 36.84 44.35
N ALA A 679 -25.10 35.51 44.45
CA ALA A 679 -26.17 34.60 44.04
C ALA A 679 -26.88 34.00 45.27
N ALA A 680 -28.21 33.87 45.26
CA ALA A 680 -28.97 33.09 46.23
C ALA A 680 -29.65 31.90 45.55
N CYS A 681 -29.52 30.71 46.13
CA CYS A 681 -30.55 29.67 46.21
C CYS A 681 -30.18 28.60 47.25
N ASN A 682 -31.19 27.82 47.60
CA ASN A 682 -31.48 27.11 48.86
C ASN A 682 -30.52 26.01 49.35
N PHE A 683 -30.63 25.79 50.66
CA PHE A 683 -30.05 24.72 51.47
C PHE A 683 -30.43 23.31 51.00
N GLY A 684 -29.43 22.45 50.92
CA GLY A 684 -29.53 20.99 50.97
C GLY A 684 -28.30 20.45 51.71
N GLN A 685 -28.54 19.62 52.73
CA GLN A 685 -27.55 19.07 53.66
C GLN A 685 -26.29 18.49 52.98
N LEU A 686 -25.11 18.96 53.36
CA LEU A 686 -23.84 18.29 53.09
C LEU A 686 -23.52 17.38 54.27
N ASN A 687 -24.00 16.13 54.21
CA ASN A 687 -23.42 15.07 55.02
C ASN A 687 -22.04 14.74 54.45
N GLY A 688 -21.04 14.72 55.32
CA GLY A 688 -19.71 14.22 55.00
C GLY A 688 -19.79 12.81 54.41
N LEU A 689 -19.01 12.56 53.36
CA LEU A 689 -18.87 11.24 52.77
C LEU A 689 -17.44 10.74 52.98
N ASN A 690 -17.38 9.60 53.67
CA ASN A 690 -16.19 8.84 54.02
C ASN A 690 -15.44 8.32 52.79
N LEU A 691 -14.12 8.16 52.96
CA LEU A 691 -13.26 7.40 52.07
C LEU A 691 -13.74 5.94 51.95
N THR A 692 -14.08 5.53 50.73
CA THR A 692 -14.11 4.11 50.35
C THR A 692 -13.44 3.94 49.00
N LEU A 693 -12.36 3.17 48.99
CA LEU A 693 -11.64 2.77 47.78
C LEU A 693 -12.47 1.69 47.08
N TRP A 694 -12.93 1.96 45.86
CA TRP A 694 -13.48 0.93 45.00
C TRP A 694 -12.53 0.63 43.85
N ARG A 695 -12.33 -0.67 43.65
CA ARG A 695 -11.51 -1.28 42.61
C ARG A 695 -12.43 -1.55 41.42
N GLU A 696 -12.23 -0.85 40.31
CA GLU A 696 -12.78 -1.34 39.05
C GLU A 696 -11.93 -2.53 38.58
N ALA A 697 -12.62 -3.64 38.36
CA ALA A 697 -12.04 -4.88 37.87
C ALA A 697 -11.38 -4.65 36.50
N GLU A 698 -10.34 -5.44 36.24
CA GLU A 698 -9.61 -5.58 34.97
C GLU A 698 -8.37 -4.70 34.72
N THR A 699 -7.67 -4.28 35.78
CA THR A 699 -6.26 -3.88 35.65
C THR A 699 -5.37 -4.66 36.61
N LEU A 700 -4.15 -4.95 36.13
CA LEU A 700 -3.11 -5.83 36.70
C LEU A 700 -3.00 -5.81 38.24
N PRO A 701 -2.47 -6.86 38.90
CA PRO A 701 -2.18 -6.81 40.32
C PRO A 701 -1.09 -5.75 40.58
N VAL A 702 -1.52 -4.55 40.97
CA VAL A 702 -0.63 -3.45 41.36
C VAL A 702 -0.25 -3.63 42.82
N LEU A 703 1.04 -3.78 43.10
CA LEU A 703 1.60 -3.63 44.45
C LEU A 703 1.68 -2.14 44.78
N LEU A 704 0.80 -1.66 45.64
CA LEU A 704 0.74 -0.26 46.09
C LEU A 704 1.38 -0.12 47.47
N ASN A 705 2.31 0.82 47.61
CA ASN A 705 2.90 1.19 48.89
C ASN A 705 2.84 2.73 49.04
N ALA A 706 2.22 3.23 50.11
CA ALA A 706 1.99 4.66 50.34
C ALA A 706 2.62 5.11 51.67
N THR A 707 3.39 6.21 51.65
CA THR A 707 3.98 6.79 52.87
C THR A 707 3.81 8.31 52.91
N THR A 708 3.36 8.85 54.04
CA THR A 708 3.27 10.31 54.28
C THR A 708 4.43 10.77 55.16
N LYS A 709 5.24 11.74 54.71
CA LYS A 709 6.26 12.39 55.55
C LYS A 709 6.14 13.92 55.45
N PRO A 710 6.05 14.65 56.59
CA PRO A 710 6.09 16.11 56.57
C PRO A 710 7.51 16.64 56.28
N HIS A 711 7.58 17.78 55.59
CA HIS A 711 8.83 18.43 55.19
C HIS A 711 9.69 18.84 56.41
N PRO A 712 10.99 18.53 56.46
CA PRO A 712 11.87 18.93 57.55
C PRO A 712 12.42 20.33 57.27
N GLY A 713 11.79 21.38 57.81
CA GLY A 713 12.32 22.74 57.67
C GLY A 713 11.48 23.81 58.38
N GLY A 714 11.84 24.13 59.62
CA GLY A 714 11.42 25.37 60.29
C GLY A 714 10.71 25.18 61.64
N ARG A 715 11.50 25.31 62.71
CA ARG A 715 11.21 25.30 64.16
C ARG A 715 9.73 25.34 64.60
N GLN A 716 9.38 24.31 65.38
CA GLN A 716 8.29 24.31 66.36
C GLN A 716 8.36 25.56 67.27
N ARG A 717 7.23 26.25 67.43
CA ARG A 717 6.82 26.80 68.71
C ARG A 717 5.35 26.42 68.96
N ARG A 718 5.14 25.84 70.14
CA ARG A 718 3.86 25.42 70.72
C ARG A 718 2.91 26.62 70.85
N ASP A 719 1.63 26.44 70.55
CA ASP A 719 0.61 26.05 71.55
C ASP A 719 -0.57 25.34 70.87
#